data_AF-K1YIX2-F1
#
_entry.id   AF-K1YIX2-F1
#
_cell.length_a   1.000
_cell.length_b   1.000
_cell.length_c   1.000
_cell.angle_alpha   90.00
_cell.angle_beta   90.00
_cell.angle_gamma   90.00
#
_symmetry.space_group_name_H-M   'P 1'
#
loop_
_entity.id
_entity.type
_entity.pdbx_description
1 polymer ?
#
loop_
_entity_poly.entity_id
_entity_poly.type
_entity_poly.pdbx_seq_one_letter_code
_entity_poly.pdbx_strand_id
1 'polypeptide(L)'
;IAPLEGTPAAKLGIQTDDKIMEIDQLPTVNMPLSEAVERLRGKVGSKVTLLLQRKNREPFEVTITRQIISIESVRSKLIIEDGKKIGVLSIRSFQEETFLEMQKALTSMMSQGRLDGLILDLRNNPGGLLDQSLEIADRFLSEGNILYTVGADNLEEEVAKAHLDPNDLSEIPLITLVDQGSASASEIVSGALKNNQRSLIMGTQTFGKGSVQSLFNLRDGSSIKLTIAQYLTPGRVSIQAIGITPDIEITPSLVSDEDVDLLNINDGMGEKNLDEHLENQELIRKSKPIFSLRYLQNLKKDPTKESEYTVKVDEKNDYPLSLALKVLRQTRGYHKLDLITQALPLLAIEAVNQDNIVTEALSKRKIDWSRNHSKISTPITLSIDSSFIDKKTGLATKELKAGDEIEWVLKVQNPLQTNISRLIGIILSENPFLNSREFVFGKIDSMGFATAKIDLKIPEETIDISDNITVRFLCEQTDKINSNKIPVTFIGKSRPVVAYQLNLKDDGTQGSHGNGNLKVEKGETIALLPTFINRGNDNIASAIINLKNLEGGGLFLREGRANIKDLKPQGEATPHLLFQVGNEYEKSDAKIELAFIDKSTRTGFTDTLLFPISSDKRQDPPINNLQILPTISVKNIHQGNQPQVTLEGEIKDDHEVEDVLIYVNGRKVFYQAQQAASPSMKFNTTLALEKGLNVVTIEARDNRKLTARKTLSFMGPEKPIEPLKTGLL
;
A
#
# COMPACT_ATOMS: atom_id res chain seq x y z
N ILE A 1 -9.87 -14.42 -4.91
CA ILE A 1 -10.67 -14.49 -3.67
C ILE A 1 -10.40 -15.85 -3.04
N ALA A 2 -10.25 -15.95 -1.73
CA ALA A 2 -10.08 -17.21 -1.02
C ALA A 2 -11.10 -17.29 0.13
N PRO A 3 -11.79 -18.43 0.32
CA PRO A 3 -12.68 -18.60 1.46
C PRO A 3 -11.88 -18.84 2.74
N LEU A 4 -12.35 -18.27 3.85
CA LEU A 4 -11.78 -18.51 5.18
C LEU A 4 -12.12 -19.93 5.65
N GLU A 5 -11.16 -20.62 6.25
CA GLU A 5 -11.36 -21.96 6.82
C GLU A 5 -12.52 -21.96 7.84
N GLY A 6 -13.32 -23.02 7.88
CA GLY A 6 -14.47 -23.13 8.79
C GLY A 6 -15.73 -22.32 8.41
N THR A 7 -15.66 -21.44 7.40
CA THR A 7 -16.82 -20.62 6.96
C THR A 7 -17.78 -21.36 6.03
N PRO A 8 -19.02 -20.85 5.81
CA PRO A 8 -19.99 -21.49 4.89
C PRO A 8 -19.44 -21.73 3.48
N ALA A 9 -18.67 -20.79 2.94
CA ALA A 9 -18.08 -20.90 1.61
C ALA A 9 -17.03 -22.02 1.53
N ALA A 10 -16.14 -22.12 2.54
CA ALA A 10 -15.13 -23.18 2.60
C ALA A 10 -15.76 -24.57 2.73
N LYS A 11 -16.81 -24.71 3.56
CA LYS A 11 -17.55 -25.97 3.74
C LYS A 11 -18.22 -26.47 2.44
N LEU A 12 -18.53 -25.55 1.52
CA LEU A 12 -19.12 -25.86 0.22
C LEU A 12 -18.08 -26.12 -0.89
N GLY A 13 -16.79 -26.19 -0.53
CA GLY A 13 -15.72 -26.56 -1.47
C GLY A 13 -15.37 -25.46 -2.48
N ILE A 14 -15.74 -24.21 -2.19
CA ILE A 14 -15.20 -23.03 -2.88
C ILE A 14 -13.69 -22.98 -2.60
N GLN A 15 -12.91 -22.63 -3.61
CA GLN A 15 -11.46 -22.63 -3.54
C GLN A 15 -10.90 -21.24 -3.84
N THR A 16 -9.65 -21.03 -3.44
CA THR A 16 -8.88 -19.88 -3.91
C THR A 16 -8.90 -19.83 -5.44
N ASP A 17 -9.03 -18.62 -5.98
CA ASP A 17 -9.09 -18.30 -7.41
C ASP A 17 -10.37 -18.71 -8.16
N ASP A 18 -11.39 -19.22 -7.46
CA ASP A 18 -12.73 -19.30 -8.05
C ASP A 18 -13.24 -17.89 -8.43
N LYS A 19 -13.80 -17.74 -9.64
CA LYS A 19 -14.38 -16.49 -10.13
C LYS A 19 -15.90 -16.51 -9.96
N ILE A 20 -16.44 -15.51 -9.28
CA ILE A 20 -17.90 -15.30 -9.15
C ILE A 20 -18.39 -14.64 -10.45
N MET A 21 -19.15 -15.38 -11.26
CA MET A 21 -19.73 -14.93 -12.53
C MET A 21 -21.09 -14.27 -12.34
N GLU A 22 -21.90 -14.77 -11.40
CA GLU A 22 -23.22 -14.23 -11.05
C GLU A 22 -23.47 -14.29 -9.54
N ILE A 23 -24.28 -13.36 -9.02
CA ILE A 23 -24.83 -13.35 -7.66
C ILE A 23 -26.35 -13.22 -7.77
N ASP A 24 -27.09 -14.23 -7.31
CA ASP A 24 -28.56 -14.31 -7.43
C ASP A 24 -29.06 -14.02 -8.87
N GLN A 25 -28.41 -14.67 -9.85
CA GLN A 25 -28.68 -14.54 -11.31
C GLN A 25 -28.33 -13.18 -11.92
N LEU A 26 -27.74 -12.26 -11.14
CA LEU A 26 -27.22 -11.00 -11.65
C LEU A 26 -25.75 -11.18 -12.04
N PRO A 27 -25.36 -10.88 -13.30
CA PRO A 27 -23.98 -10.90 -13.73
C PRO A 27 -23.10 -9.97 -12.88
N THR A 28 -21.91 -10.44 -12.50
CA THR A 28 -20.90 -9.63 -11.78
C THR A 28 -20.02 -8.81 -12.72
N VAL A 29 -20.26 -8.85 -14.03
CA VAL A 29 -19.51 -8.09 -15.03
C VAL A 29 -19.63 -6.60 -14.74
N ASN A 30 -18.50 -5.94 -14.48
CA ASN A 30 -18.40 -4.53 -14.09
C ASN A 30 -19.14 -4.13 -12.80
N MET A 31 -19.60 -5.11 -12.01
CA MET A 31 -20.11 -4.86 -10.67
C MET A 31 -18.94 -4.37 -9.77
N PRO A 32 -19.02 -3.18 -9.17
CA PRO A 32 -18.04 -2.73 -8.18
C PRO A 32 -17.94 -3.74 -7.03
N LEU A 33 -16.73 -3.87 -6.46
CA LEU A 33 -16.51 -4.80 -5.35
C LEU A 33 -17.44 -4.51 -4.17
N SER A 34 -17.70 -3.25 -3.86
CA SER A 34 -18.64 -2.84 -2.79
C SER A 34 -20.05 -3.39 -3.05
N GLU A 35 -20.54 -3.27 -4.28
CA GLU A 35 -21.86 -3.75 -4.69
C GLU A 35 -21.94 -5.29 -4.66
N ALA A 36 -20.87 -5.97 -5.08
CA ALA A 36 -20.76 -7.43 -4.96
C ALA A 36 -20.78 -7.88 -3.49
N VAL A 37 -20.03 -7.19 -2.62
CA VAL A 37 -20.01 -7.46 -1.17
C VAL A 37 -21.39 -7.23 -0.54
N GLU A 38 -22.08 -6.16 -0.91
CA GLU A 38 -23.45 -5.88 -0.44
C GLU A 38 -24.42 -7.01 -0.82
N ARG A 39 -24.37 -7.52 -2.05
CA ARG A 39 -25.20 -8.65 -2.48
C ARG A 39 -24.82 -9.97 -1.81
N LEU A 40 -23.54 -10.20 -1.56
CA LEU A 40 -23.08 -11.38 -0.82
C LEU A 40 -23.54 -11.33 0.64
N ARG A 41 -23.65 -10.13 1.23
CA ARG A 41 -24.21 -9.89 2.56
C ARG A 41 -25.75 -9.96 2.54
N GLY A 42 -26.33 -10.13 3.71
CA GLY A 42 -27.78 -10.26 3.86
C GLY A 42 -28.14 -10.86 5.22
N LYS A 43 -29.45 -11.00 5.46
CA LYS A 43 -29.97 -11.50 6.74
C LYS A 43 -29.40 -12.90 7.04
N VAL A 44 -28.98 -13.12 8.29
CA VAL A 44 -28.52 -14.43 8.76
C VAL A 44 -29.58 -15.51 8.46
N GLY A 45 -29.15 -16.64 7.91
CA GLY A 45 -30.01 -17.75 7.48
C GLY A 45 -30.61 -17.61 6.08
N SER A 46 -30.53 -16.43 5.44
CA SER A 46 -30.92 -16.28 4.03
C SER A 46 -29.92 -16.98 3.10
N LYS A 47 -30.34 -17.26 1.87
CA LYS A 47 -29.52 -17.92 0.84
C LYS A 47 -29.03 -16.91 -0.19
N VAL A 48 -27.83 -17.16 -0.72
CA VAL A 48 -27.28 -16.49 -1.91
C VAL A 48 -26.82 -17.57 -2.87
N THR A 49 -27.16 -17.45 -4.14
CA THR A 49 -26.71 -18.37 -5.18
C THR A 49 -25.61 -17.72 -6.00
N LEU A 50 -24.47 -18.39 -6.12
CA LEU A 50 -23.32 -17.95 -6.90
C LEU A 50 -23.14 -18.87 -8.09
N LEU A 51 -22.92 -18.31 -9.27
CA LEU A 51 -22.36 -19.06 -10.40
C LEU A 51 -20.84 -18.87 -10.37
N LEU A 52 -20.08 -19.96 -10.22
CA LEU A 52 -18.63 -19.93 -10.06
C LEU A 52 -17.90 -20.55 -11.27
N GLN A 53 -16.76 -19.98 -11.64
CA GLN A 53 -15.86 -20.49 -12.67
C GLN A 53 -14.49 -20.84 -12.07
N ARG A 54 -14.07 -22.11 -12.22
CA ARG A 54 -12.76 -22.62 -11.81
C ARG A 54 -11.90 -22.94 -13.04
N LYS A 55 -10.59 -22.66 -12.98
CA LYS A 55 -9.63 -22.96 -14.06
C LYS A 55 -9.66 -24.48 -14.32
N ASN A 56 -10.24 -24.91 -15.44
CA ASN A 56 -10.47 -26.33 -15.85
C ASN A 56 -11.76 -27.01 -15.36
N ARG A 57 -12.82 -26.27 -15.06
CA ARG A 57 -14.16 -26.83 -14.81
C ARG A 57 -15.21 -25.96 -15.49
N GLU A 58 -16.29 -26.55 -16.00
CA GLU A 58 -17.46 -25.77 -16.45
C GLU A 58 -18.04 -24.94 -15.28
N PRO A 59 -18.69 -23.79 -15.56
CA PRO A 59 -19.38 -23.01 -14.55
C PRO A 59 -20.30 -23.88 -13.70
N PHE A 60 -20.30 -23.68 -12.39
CA PHE A 60 -21.15 -24.44 -11.47
C PHE A 60 -21.79 -23.52 -10.44
N GLU A 61 -23.03 -23.82 -10.09
CA GLU A 61 -23.76 -23.07 -9.07
C GLU A 61 -23.47 -23.58 -7.67
N VAL A 62 -23.39 -22.65 -6.72
CA VAL A 62 -23.31 -22.93 -5.29
C VAL A 62 -24.28 -22.02 -4.55
N THR A 63 -25.23 -22.62 -3.84
CA THR A 63 -26.10 -21.87 -2.92
C THR A 63 -25.50 -21.87 -1.51
N ILE A 64 -25.14 -20.69 -1.03
CA ILE A 64 -24.54 -20.48 0.29
C ILE A 64 -25.62 -19.97 1.25
N THR A 65 -25.68 -20.55 2.44
CA THR A 65 -26.50 -20.00 3.52
C THR A 65 -25.69 -18.98 4.31
N ARG A 66 -26.17 -17.74 4.39
CA ARG A 66 -25.48 -16.65 5.10
C ARG A 66 -25.45 -16.93 6.60
N GLN A 67 -24.26 -16.83 7.20
CA GLN A 67 -24.04 -17.01 8.63
C GLN A 67 -23.21 -15.85 9.17
N ILE A 68 -23.28 -15.62 10.48
CA ILE A 68 -22.30 -14.77 11.16
C ILE A 68 -20.96 -15.49 11.07
N ILE A 69 -19.98 -14.85 10.42
CA ILE A 69 -18.61 -15.34 10.37
C ILE A 69 -17.90 -14.72 11.55
N SER A 70 -17.61 -15.53 12.57
CA SER A 70 -16.67 -15.14 13.62
C SER A 70 -15.27 -15.54 13.17
N ILE A 71 -14.37 -14.55 13.11
CA ILE A 71 -12.94 -14.77 12.88
C ILE A 71 -12.31 -14.71 14.27
N GLU A 72 -11.78 -15.85 14.75
CA GLU A 72 -11.08 -15.92 16.03
C GLU A 72 -10.06 -14.79 16.12
N SER A 73 -10.27 -13.92 17.11
CA SER A 73 -9.45 -12.73 17.32
C SER A 73 -8.18 -13.06 18.10
N VAL A 74 -8.21 -14.13 18.90
CA VAL A 74 -7.09 -14.64 19.69
C VAL A 74 -6.70 -16.05 19.25
N ARG A 75 -5.41 -16.24 18.94
CA ARG A 75 -4.79 -17.58 18.83
C ARG A 75 -3.89 -17.82 20.03
N SER A 76 -3.79 -19.07 20.47
CA SER A 76 -2.94 -19.42 21.60
C SER A 76 -2.17 -20.70 21.39
N LYS A 77 -0.95 -20.77 21.95
CA LYS A 77 -0.13 -21.98 21.99
C LYS A 77 0.63 -22.05 23.30
N LEU A 78 0.59 -23.20 23.98
CA LEU A 78 1.46 -23.48 25.12
C LEU A 78 2.74 -24.16 24.60
N ILE A 79 3.90 -23.60 24.95
CA ILE A 79 5.21 -24.14 24.61
C ILE A 79 5.87 -24.65 25.89
N ILE A 80 6.32 -25.91 25.87
CA ILE A 80 6.99 -26.56 26.99
C ILE A 80 8.39 -26.95 26.54
N GLU A 81 9.40 -26.22 27.00
CA GLU A 81 10.82 -26.45 26.70
C GLU A 81 11.68 -26.19 27.94
N ASP A 82 12.74 -26.97 28.15
CA ASP A 82 13.59 -26.94 29.35
C ASP A 82 12.83 -26.98 30.69
N GLY A 83 11.66 -27.62 30.71
CA GLY A 83 10.79 -27.68 31.89
C GLY A 83 10.04 -26.38 32.21
N LYS A 84 10.16 -25.33 31.39
CA LYS A 84 9.40 -24.08 31.50
C LYS A 84 8.15 -24.12 30.64
N LYS A 85 7.04 -23.59 31.16
CA LYS A 85 5.75 -23.46 30.46
C LYS A 85 5.55 -22.01 30.02
N ILE A 86 5.67 -21.74 28.72
CA ILE A 86 5.49 -20.39 28.16
C ILE A 86 4.25 -20.36 27.29
N GLY A 87 3.31 -19.48 27.62
CA GLY A 87 2.14 -19.22 26.79
C GLY A 87 2.46 -18.22 25.68
N VAL A 88 1.94 -18.46 24.48
CA VAL A 88 1.94 -17.49 23.38
C VAL A 88 0.49 -17.14 23.09
N LEU A 89 0.14 -15.86 23.15
CA LEU A 89 -1.16 -15.30 22.79
C LEU A 89 -0.99 -14.33 21.63
N SER A 90 -1.53 -14.67 20.47
CA SER A 90 -1.54 -13.77 19.31
C SER A 90 -2.91 -13.14 19.16
N ILE A 91 -3.00 -11.83 19.31
CA ILE A 91 -4.24 -11.07 19.09
C ILE A 91 -4.15 -10.45 17.70
N ARG A 92 -5.07 -10.79 16.80
CA ARG A 92 -5.03 -10.34 15.39
C ARG A 92 -5.94 -9.14 15.11
N SER A 93 -6.93 -8.90 15.96
CA SER A 93 -7.75 -7.69 15.97
C SER A 93 -8.47 -7.57 17.32
N PHE A 94 -8.85 -6.36 17.71
CA PHE A 94 -9.65 -6.12 18.91
C PHE A 94 -11.14 -6.04 18.53
N GLN A 95 -11.85 -7.14 18.72
CA GLN A 95 -13.28 -7.33 18.45
C GLN A 95 -14.05 -7.50 19.77
N GLU A 96 -15.38 -7.43 19.72
CA GLU A 96 -16.25 -7.43 20.91
C GLU A 96 -16.00 -8.60 21.90
N GLU A 97 -15.58 -9.76 21.43
CA GLU A 97 -15.31 -10.93 22.28
C GLU A 97 -13.81 -11.20 22.55
N THR A 98 -12.89 -10.33 22.11
CA THR A 98 -11.45 -10.60 22.16
C THR A 98 -10.94 -10.83 23.58
N PHE A 99 -11.36 -10.01 24.55
CA PHE A 99 -10.98 -10.20 25.94
C PHE A 99 -11.45 -11.56 26.49
N LEU A 100 -12.68 -11.97 26.15
CA LEU A 100 -13.23 -13.26 26.56
C LEU A 100 -12.49 -14.43 25.92
N GLU A 101 -12.16 -14.34 24.62
CA GLU A 101 -11.33 -15.33 23.92
C GLU A 101 -9.94 -15.46 24.56
N MET A 102 -9.31 -14.33 24.92
CA MET A 102 -8.03 -14.31 25.62
C MET A 102 -8.13 -15.02 26.98
N GLN A 103 -9.17 -14.74 27.76
CA GLN A 103 -9.38 -15.40 29.06
C GLN A 103 -9.58 -16.92 28.92
N LYS A 104 -10.34 -17.37 27.92
CA LYS A 104 -10.51 -18.81 27.63
C LYS A 104 -9.17 -19.47 27.28
N ALA A 105 -8.36 -18.83 26.43
CA ALA A 105 -7.04 -19.31 26.06
C ALA A 105 -6.09 -19.40 27.28
N LEU A 106 -6.05 -18.36 28.11
CA LEU A 106 -5.26 -18.34 29.34
C LEU A 106 -5.68 -19.45 30.31
N THR A 107 -6.99 -19.61 30.53
CA THR A 107 -7.54 -20.65 31.41
C THR A 107 -7.12 -22.05 30.93
N SER A 108 -7.22 -22.30 29.62
CA SER A 108 -6.80 -23.56 28.99
C SER A 108 -5.30 -23.84 29.13
N MET A 109 -4.45 -22.81 29.03
CA MET A 109 -3.01 -22.97 29.24
C MET A 109 -2.68 -23.20 30.73
N MET A 110 -3.29 -22.44 31.62
CA MET A 110 -3.03 -22.50 33.07
C MET A 110 -3.61 -23.75 33.73
N SER A 111 -4.61 -24.41 33.12
CA SER A 111 -5.07 -25.73 33.59
C SER A 111 -4.00 -26.81 33.46
N GLN A 112 -2.96 -26.57 32.65
CA GLN A 112 -1.79 -27.44 32.55
C GLN A 112 -0.70 -27.08 33.58
N GLY A 113 -0.92 -26.09 34.44
CA GLY A 113 -0.03 -25.62 35.50
C GLY A 113 0.35 -24.14 35.37
N ARG A 114 1.03 -23.59 36.39
CA ARG A 114 1.50 -22.20 36.40
C ARG A 114 2.41 -21.93 35.21
N LEU A 115 2.19 -20.81 34.52
CA LEU A 115 3.05 -20.34 33.44
C LEU A 115 4.33 -19.72 34.01
N ASP A 116 5.45 -19.99 33.38
CA ASP A 116 6.75 -19.41 33.68
C ASP A 116 7.03 -18.14 32.86
N GLY A 117 6.21 -17.87 31.85
CA GLY A 117 6.24 -16.66 31.05
C GLY A 117 5.10 -16.60 30.05
N LEU A 118 4.86 -15.42 29.50
CA LEU A 118 3.84 -15.16 28.50
C LEU A 118 4.42 -14.27 27.39
N ILE A 119 4.07 -14.58 26.16
CA ILE A 119 4.34 -13.76 24.98
C ILE A 119 3.00 -13.26 24.44
N LEU A 120 2.82 -11.94 24.42
CA LEU A 120 1.69 -11.27 23.79
C LEU A 120 2.11 -10.79 22.41
N ASP A 121 1.65 -11.46 21.36
CA ASP A 121 1.98 -11.14 19.97
C ASP A 121 0.90 -10.24 19.34
N LEU A 122 1.23 -8.96 19.16
CA LEU A 122 0.38 -7.94 18.55
C LEU A 122 0.83 -7.59 17.11
N ARG A 123 1.80 -8.31 16.56
CA ARG A 123 2.30 -8.08 15.20
C ARG A 123 1.19 -8.22 14.16
N ASN A 124 1.18 -7.32 13.17
CA ASN A 124 0.15 -7.22 12.13
C ASN A 124 -1.29 -7.08 12.68
N ASN A 125 -1.45 -6.46 13.86
CA ASN A 125 -2.76 -6.15 14.42
C ASN A 125 -3.08 -4.65 14.28
N PRO A 126 -3.97 -4.26 13.35
CA PRO A 126 -4.29 -2.85 13.08
C PRO A 126 -5.13 -2.19 14.19
N GLY A 127 -5.40 -2.89 15.28
CA GLY A 127 -6.18 -2.46 16.42
C GLY A 127 -7.63 -2.95 16.37
N GLY A 128 -8.55 -2.10 16.79
CA GLY A 128 -9.98 -2.41 16.89
C GLY A 128 -10.64 -1.62 18.00
N LEU A 129 -11.54 -2.25 18.75
CA LEU A 129 -12.33 -1.60 19.79
C LEU A 129 -11.46 -1.16 21.00
N LEU A 130 -11.73 0.04 21.50
CA LEU A 130 -10.97 0.68 22.58
C LEU A 130 -11.17 -0.04 23.92
N ASP A 131 -12.42 -0.34 24.28
CA ASP A 131 -12.81 -1.07 25.49
C ASP A 131 -12.04 -2.39 25.64
N GLN A 132 -11.98 -3.17 24.56
CA GLN A 132 -11.26 -4.45 24.53
C GLN A 132 -9.76 -4.25 24.80
N SER A 133 -9.17 -3.18 24.29
CA SER A 133 -7.76 -2.86 24.54
C SER A 133 -7.50 -2.48 26.01
N LEU A 134 -8.44 -1.77 26.65
CA LEU A 134 -8.34 -1.40 28.05
C LEU A 134 -8.44 -2.64 28.95
N GLU A 135 -9.43 -3.51 28.71
CA GLU A 135 -9.61 -4.76 29.47
C GLU A 135 -8.40 -5.69 29.36
N ILE A 136 -7.84 -5.83 28.15
CA ILE A 136 -6.65 -6.64 27.91
C ILE A 136 -5.43 -6.05 28.63
N ALA A 137 -5.23 -4.73 28.58
CA ALA A 137 -4.12 -4.08 29.28
C ALA A 137 -4.25 -4.22 30.81
N ASP A 138 -5.46 -4.02 31.33
CA ASP A 138 -5.79 -4.14 32.76
C ASP A 138 -5.43 -5.54 33.29
N ARG A 139 -5.67 -6.59 32.49
CA ARG A 139 -5.35 -7.98 32.89
C ARG A 139 -3.90 -8.24 33.29
N PHE A 140 -2.98 -7.39 32.84
CA PHE A 140 -1.55 -7.53 33.11
C PHE A 140 -1.02 -6.50 34.12
N LEU A 141 -1.85 -5.57 34.60
CA LEU A 141 -1.48 -4.46 35.46
C LEU A 141 -2.28 -4.53 36.77
N SER A 142 -1.60 -4.46 37.91
CA SER A 142 -2.26 -4.39 39.22
C SER A 142 -2.61 -2.95 39.64
N GLU A 143 -1.90 -1.97 39.08
CA GLU A 143 -2.11 -0.54 39.29
C GLU A 143 -1.51 0.28 38.13
N GLY A 144 -1.75 1.60 38.15
CA GLY A 144 -1.23 2.54 37.17
C GLY A 144 -2.28 3.02 36.17
N ASN A 145 -1.88 3.96 35.31
CA ASN A 145 -2.76 4.47 34.26
C ASN A 145 -2.53 3.65 32.99
N ILE A 146 -3.60 3.38 32.24
CA ILE A 146 -3.55 2.65 30.96
C ILE A 146 -3.50 3.64 29.81
N LEU A 147 -4.40 4.65 29.84
CA LEU A 147 -4.60 5.59 28.75
C LEU A 147 -5.04 6.95 29.28
N TYR A 148 -4.59 8.02 28.63
CA TYR A 148 -5.19 9.34 28.75
C TYR A 148 -5.88 9.70 27.44
N THR A 149 -7.12 10.17 27.47
CA THR A 149 -7.84 10.68 26.31
C THR A 149 -7.96 12.17 26.44
N VAL A 150 -7.47 12.92 25.44
CA VAL A 150 -7.46 14.38 25.43
C VAL A 150 -8.33 14.87 24.27
N GLY A 151 -9.39 15.62 24.61
CA GLY A 151 -10.29 16.23 23.64
C GLY A 151 -9.62 17.32 22.80
N ALA A 152 -10.28 17.73 21.71
CA ALA A 152 -9.73 18.72 20.76
C ALA A 152 -9.47 20.10 21.36
N ASP A 153 -10.11 20.45 22.47
CA ASP A 153 -9.93 21.70 23.21
C ASP A 153 -8.81 21.64 24.26
N ASN A 154 -8.19 20.47 24.47
CA ASN A 154 -7.23 20.18 25.54
C ASN A 154 -7.73 20.47 26.97
N LEU A 155 -9.05 20.65 27.16
CA LEU A 155 -9.64 21.02 28.46
C LEU A 155 -10.17 19.80 29.21
N GLU A 156 -10.63 18.78 28.49
CA GLU A 156 -11.12 17.53 29.08
C GLU A 156 -10.12 16.40 28.87
N GLU A 157 -9.66 15.83 29.99
CA GLU A 157 -8.78 14.66 30.04
C GLU A 157 -9.45 13.53 30.81
N GLU A 158 -9.76 12.44 30.12
CA GLU A 158 -10.21 11.20 30.75
C GLU A 158 -9.03 10.26 30.98
N VAL A 159 -8.99 9.60 32.14
CA VAL A 159 -7.91 8.68 32.50
C VAL A 159 -8.47 7.29 32.74
N ALA A 160 -8.09 6.33 31.90
CA ALA A 160 -8.32 4.91 32.15
C ALA A 160 -7.23 4.38 33.08
N LYS A 161 -7.61 3.67 34.14
CA LYS A 161 -6.71 3.13 35.16
C LYS A 161 -6.84 1.63 35.26
N ALA A 162 -5.75 0.98 35.65
CA ALA A 162 -5.75 -0.43 36.00
C ALA A 162 -6.42 -0.67 37.36
N HIS A 163 -7.04 -1.82 37.52
CA HIS A 163 -7.73 -2.27 38.72
C HIS A 163 -7.06 -3.54 39.26
N LEU A 164 -6.91 -3.58 40.57
CA LEU A 164 -6.43 -4.78 41.24
C LEU A 164 -7.45 -5.93 41.08
N ASP A 165 -7.06 -6.99 40.39
CA ASP A 165 -7.82 -8.25 40.25
C ASP A 165 -7.01 -9.38 40.89
N PRO A 166 -7.56 -10.14 41.86
CA PRO A 166 -6.89 -11.31 42.45
C PRO A 166 -6.42 -12.38 41.43
N ASN A 167 -6.95 -12.35 40.21
CA ASN A 167 -6.56 -13.23 39.11
C ASN A 167 -5.73 -12.52 38.04
N ASP A 168 -5.23 -11.31 38.31
CA ASP A 168 -4.35 -10.61 37.39
C ASP A 168 -3.08 -11.44 37.10
N LEU A 169 -2.48 -11.16 35.94
CA LEU A 169 -1.25 -11.83 35.53
C LEU A 169 -0.04 -10.94 35.77
N SER A 170 -0.12 -10.00 36.71
CA SER A 170 0.92 -8.98 36.93
C SER A 170 2.28 -9.58 37.32
N GLU A 171 2.28 -10.76 37.96
CA GLU A 171 3.49 -11.46 38.42
C GLU A 171 4.08 -12.45 37.40
N ILE A 172 3.52 -12.59 36.20
CA ILE A 172 4.05 -13.48 35.16
C ILE A 172 5.04 -12.72 34.26
N PRO A 173 6.26 -13.22 34.01
CA PRO A 173 7.17 -12.59 33.04
C PRO A 173 6.51 -12.38 31.66
N LEU A 174 6.52 -11.15 31.12
CA LEU A 174 5.78 -10.78 29.92
C LEU A 174 6.68 -10.10 28.87
N ILE A 175 6.65 -10.63 27.64
CA ILE A 175 7.20 -9.97 26.45
C ILE A 175 6.04 -9.69 25.49
N THR A 176 5.99 -8.47 24.96
CA THR A 176 5.01 -8.09 23.92
C THR A 176 5.73 -7.92 22.60
N LEU A 177 5.33 -8.69 21.59
CA LEU A 177 5.85 -8.57 20.23
C LEU A 177 5.02 -7.55 19.45
N VAL A 178 5.69 -6.62 18.79
CA VAL A 178 5.08 -5.58 17.96
C VAL A 178 5.82 -5.42 16.64
N ASP A 179 5.14 -4.87 15.66
CA ASP A 179 5.72 -4.46 14.39
C ASP A 179 4.97 -3.25 13.86
N GLN A 180 5.34 -2.80 12.66
CA GLN A 180 4.68 -1.68 12.02
C GLN A 180 3.18 -1.91 11.72
N GLY A 181 2.74 -3.15 11.54
CA GLY A 181 1.32 -3.47 11.38
C GLY A 181 0.52 -3.34 12.69
N SER A 182 1.21 -3.16 13.82
CA SER A 182 0.60 -2.89 15.13
C SER A 182 0.11 -1.44 15.18
N ALA A 183 -1.19 -1.21 15.28
CA ALA A 183 -1.76 0.15 15.30
C ALA A 183 -2.87 0.32 16.34
N SER A 184 -3.14 1.57 16.73
CA SER A 184 -4.31 1.95 17.55
C SER A 184 -4.42 1.14 18.85
N ALA A 185 -5.47 0.34 19.05
CA ALA A 185 -5.64 -0.52 20.23
C ALA A 185 -4.38 -1.35 20.59
N SER A 186 -3.64 -1.86 19.59
CA SER A 186 -2.36 -2.56 19.83
C SER A 186 -1.30 -1.65 20.46
N GLU A 187 -1.27 -0.38 20.08
CA GLU A 187 -0.36 0.64 20.59
C GLU A 187 -0.79 1.14 21.98
N ILE A 188 -2.09 1.14 22.26
CA ILE A 188 -2.64 1.39 23.61
C ILE A 188 -2.15 0.31 24.57
N VAL A 189 -2.35 -0.98 24.23
CA VAL A 189 -1.90 -2.10 25.07
C VAL A 189 -0.38 -2.07 25.24
N SER A 190 0.38 -2.04 24.15
CA SER A 190 1.85 -2.06 24.24
C SER A 190 2.41 -0.82 24.94
N GLY A 191 1.83 0.36 24.71
CA GLY A 191 2.21 1.60 25.41
C GLY A 191 1.91 1.57 26.90
N ALA A 192 0.73 1.06 27.29
CA ALA A 192 0.35 0.88 28.69
C ALA A 192 1.31 -0.07 29.41
N LEU A 193 1.58 -1.24 28.82
CA LEU A 193 2.47 -2.23 29.41
C LEU A 193 3.93 -1.77 29.45
N LYS A 194 4.38 -1.04 28.42
CA LYS A 194 5.74 -0.49 28.37
C LYS A 194 5.98 0.55 29.45
N ASN A 195 5.09 1.53 29.55
CA ASN A 195 5.31 2.71 30.38
C ASN A 195 5.01 2.46 31.87
N ASN A 196 4.20 1.45 32.19
CA ASN A 196 4.07 0.91 33.55
C ASN A 196 5.19 -0.10 33.92
N GLN A 197 6.26 -0.21 33.13
CA GLN A 197 7.40 -1.12 33.38
C GLN A 197 7.00 -2.60 33.50
N ARG A 198 5.90 -3.00 32.85
CA ARG A 198 5.29 -4.31 33.01
C ARG A 198 5.77 -5.33 31.98
N SER A 199 5.75 -4.96 30.70
CA SER A 199 6.17 -5.82 29.60
C SER A 199 7.44 -5.29 28.95
N LEU A 200 8.33 -6.20 28.57
CA LEU A 200 9.40 -5.90 27.64
C LEU A 200 8.84 -5.86 26.21
N ILE A 201 8.95 -4.73 25.51
CA ILE A 201 8.47 -4.60 24.13
C ILE A 201 9.59 -4.98 23.16
N MET A 202 9.30 -5.89 22.22
CA MET A 202 10.29 -6.45 21.30
C MET A 202 9.74 -6.49 19.87
N GLY A 203 10.55 -6.12 18.87
CA GLY A 203 10.15 -6.13 17.45
C GLY A 203 10.55 -4.86 16.71
N THR A 204 9.68 -4.31 15.85
CA THR A 204 9.93 -3.03 15.15
C THR A 204 9.00 -1.92 15.66
N GLN A 205 9.27 -0.67 15.27
CA GLN A 205 8.44 0.47 15.65
C GLN A 205 7.01 0.32 15.08
N THR A 206 6.00 0.64 15.89
CA THR A 206 4.58 0.50 15.52
C THR A 206 4.09 1.62 14.60
N PHE A 207 2.85 1.51 14.10
CA PHE A 207 2.30 2.36 13.05
C PHE A 207 2.23 3.86 13.38
N GLY A 208 1.88 4.22 14.62
CA GLY A 208 1.79 5.59 15.10
C GLY A 208 0.41 6.24 15.02
N LYS A 209 -0.67 5.49 15.19
CA LYS A 209 -2.04 6.04 15.15
C LYS A 209 -2.52 6.38 16.56
N GLY A 210 -2.31 7.62 16.99
CA GLY A 210 -2.65 8.17 18.31
C GLY A 210 -4.03 8.84 18.42
N SER A 211 -4.98 8.52 17.55
CA SER A 211 -6.30 9.19 17.49
C SER A 211 -7.45 8.27 17.89
N VAL A 212 -8.46 8.84 18.55
CA VAL A 212 -9.72 8.19 18.91
C VAL A 212 -10.79 8.61 17.92
N GLN A 213 -11.47 7.61 17.35
CA GLN A 213 -12.54 7.82 16.39
C GLN A 213 -13.86 7.30 16.96
N SER A 214 -14.91 8.12 16.86
CA SER A 214 -16.26 7.73 17.26
C SER A 214 -17.17 7.61 16.04
N LEU A 215 -18.14 6.70 16.11
CA LEU A 215 -19.15 6.49 15.07
C LEU A 215 -20.45 7.19 15.48
N PHE A 216 -20.86 8.17 14.69
CA PHE A 216 -22.10 8.92 14.86
C PHE A 216 -23.13 8.45 13.83
N ASN A 217 -24.15 7.73 14.29
CA ASN A 217 -25.24 7.29 13.42
C ASN A 217 -26.12 8.48 13.03
N LEU A 218 -26.40 8.59 11.74
CA LEU A 218 -27.27 9.61 11.15
C LEU A 218 -28.70 9.08 10.98
N ARG A 219 -29.66 10.01 10.86
CA ARG A 219 -31.09 9.68 10.80
C ARG A 219 -31.49 8.88 9.56
N ASP A 220 -30.70 8.97 8.49
CA ASP A 220 -30.90 8.24 7.24
C ASP A 220 -30.30 6.83 7.26
N GLY A 221 -29.76 6.40 8.40
CA GLY A 221 -29.12 5.08 8.56
C GLY A 221 -27.66 5.03 8.14
N SER A 222 -27.10 6.13 7.63
CA SER A 222 -25.65 6.27 7.43
C SER A 222 -24.92 6.55 8.75
N SER A 223 -23.59 6.49 8.76
CA SER A 223 -22.79 6.79 9.95
C SER A 223 -21.56 7.64 9.59
N ILE A 224 -21.24 8.63 10.43
CA ILE A 224 -20.00 9.40 10.34
C ILE A 224 -18.99 8.80 11.31
N LYS A 225 -17.81 8.40 10.81
CA LYS A 225 -16.68 8.06 11.67
C LYS A 225 -15.78 9.28 11.80
N LEU A 226 -15.77 9.92 12.97
CA LEU A 226 -15.08 11.19 13.21
C LEU A 226 -13.99 11.03 14.27
N THR A 227 -12.81 11.58 14.01
CA THR A 227 -11.76 11.72 15.02
C THR A 227 -12.16 12.81 16.01
N ILE A 228 -12.28 12.47 17.30
CA ILE A 228 -12.79 13.37 18.34
C ILE A 228 -11.78 13.69 19.43
N ALA A 229 -10.74 12.87 19.57
CA ALA A 229 -9.75 13.00 20.62
C ALA A 229 -8.42 12.37 20.19
N GLN A 230 -7.38 12.69 20.94
CA GLN A 230 -6.10 11.99 20.89
C GLN A 230 -5.93 11.15 22.16
N TYR A 231 -5.18 10.07 22.06
CA TYR A 231 -4.79 9.32 23.25
C TYR A 231 -3.30 9.43 23.51
N LEU A 232 -2.95 9.51 24.79
CA LEU A 232 -1.57 9.55 25.27
C LEU A 232 -1.32 8.31 26.13
N THR A 233 -0.13 7.74 25.96
CA THR A 233 0.34 6.61 26.78
C THR A 233 0.72 7.08 28.19
N PRO A 234 0.90 6.17 29.16
CA PRO A 234 1.29 6.53 30.52
C PRO A 234 2.56 7.40 30.53
N GLY A 235 2.57 8.47 31.33
CA GLY A 235 3.59 9.52 31.24
C GLY A 235 3.26 10.65 30.25
N ARG A 236 2.02 10.69 29.71
CA ARG A 236 1.50 11.72 28.78
C ARG A 236 2.31 11.83 27.49
N VAL A 237 2.73 10.68 26.95
CA VAL A 237 3.52 10.63 25.72
C VAL A 237 2.60 10.39 24.53
N SER A 238 2.64 11.30 23.57
CA SER A 238 1.95 11.15 22.29
C SER A 238 2.68 10.16 21.40
N ILE A 239 1.92 9.31 20.73
CA ILE A 239 2.43 8.34 19.76
C ILE A 239 1.99 8.67 18.33
N GLN A 240 1.21 9.74 18.13
CA GLN A 240 0.70 10.12 16.83
C GLN A 240 1.87 10.42 15.86
N ALA A 241 1.83 9.82 14.67
CA ALA A 241 2.89 9.86 13.64
C ALA A 241 4.26 9.32 14.10
N ILE A 242 4.32 8.64 15.25
CA ILE A 242 5.55 8.05 15.81
C ILE A 242 5.35 6.57 16.04
N GLY A 243 4.40 6.19 16.89
CA GLY A 243 4.22 4.85 17.39
C GLY A 243 5.03 4.56 18.66
N ILE A 244 4.92 3.33 19.14
CA ILE A 244 5.66 2.75 20.25
C ILE A 244 7.01 2.28 19.72
N THR A 245 8.09 2.94 20.14
CA THR A 245 9.45 2.42 19.96
C THR A 245 9.59 1.14 20.81
N PRO A 246 10.09 0.02 20.28
CA PRO A 246 10.35 -1.18 21.08
C PRO A 246 11.47 -0.94 22.11
N ASP A 247 11.52 -1.75 23.17
CA ASP A 247 12.67 -1.76 24.09
C ASP A 247 13.84 -2.56 23.48
N ILE A 248 13.54 -3.67 22.81
CA ILE A 248 14.47 -4.45 21.98
C ILE A 248 14.01 -4.35 20.53
N GLU A 249 14.72 -3.57 19.74
CA GLU A 249 14.49 -3.47 18.31
C GLU A 249 15.10 -4.67 17.58
N ILE A 250 14.28 -5.35 16.78
CA ILE A 250 14.68 -6.51 15.98
C ILE A 250 14.36 -6.19 14.52
N THR A 251 15.40 -5.84 13.78
CA THR A 251 15.27 -5.42 12.38
C THR A 251 15.59 -6.60 11.46
N PRO A 252 14.70 -7.00 10.55
CA PRO A 252 15.01 -8.01 9.55
C PRO A 252 16.06 -7.49 8.57
N SER A 253 16.98 -8.34 8.17
CA SER A 253 17.89 -8.11 7.05
C SER A 253 17.60 -9.15 5.98
N LEU A 254 17.50 -8.70 4.73
CA LEU A 254 17.32 -9.54 3.57
C LEU A 254 18.62 -9.62 2.76
N VAL A 255 19.04 -10.84 2.47
CA VAL A 255 20.09 -11.11 1.47
C VAL A 255 19.55 -12.22 0.56
N SER A 256 19.14 -11.85 -0.65
CA SER A 256 18.72 -12.78 -1.71
C SER A 256 19.63 -12.63 -2.93
N ASP A 257 19.39 -13.42 -3.98
CA ASP A 257 20.08 -13.25 -5.26
C ASP A 257 19.65 -11.95 -5.95
N GLU A 258 18.39 -11.55 -5.78
CA GLU A 258 17.76 -10.40 -6.45
C GLU A 258 17.99 -9.08 -5.70
N ASP A 259 18.01 -9.11 -4.35
CA ASP A 259 18.04 -7.89 -3.53
C ASP A 259 18.87 -8.04 -2.25
N VAL A 260 19.36 -6.92 -1.73
CA VAL A 260 19.98 -6.82 -0.41
C VAL A 260 19.38 -5.62 0.32
N ASP A 261 18.79 -5.89 1.48
CA ASP A 261 18.25 -4.86 2.38
C ASP A 261 18.72 -5.18 3.81
N LEU A 262 19.80 -4.53 4.25
CA LEU A 262 20.41 -4.82 5.55
C LEU A 262 19.85 -3.96 6.66
N LEU A 263 19.33 -2.77 6.35
CA LEU A 263 18.90 -1.79 7.34
C LEU A 263 17.38 -1.76 7.47
N ASN A 264 16.65 -2.30 6.50
CA ASN A 264 15.18 -2.29 6.44
C ASN A 264 14.64 -0.88 6.74
N ILE A 265 15.24 0.12 6.11
CA ILE A 265 14.91 1.55 6.31
C ILE A 265 13.48 1.84 5.87
N ASN A 266 12.98 1.06 4.92
CA ASN A 266 11.55 0.95 4.67
C ASN A 266 10.89 0.19 5.85
N ASP A 267 10.82 0.85 6.99
CA ASP A 267 9.71 0.66 7.94
C ASP A 267 8.43 1.05 7.19
N GLY A 268 7.96 0.22 6.24
CA GLY A 268 6.70 0.24 5.49
C GLY A 268 5.88 1.54 5.46
N MET A 269 4.55 1.44 5.47
CA MET A 269 3.66 2.61 5.52
C MET A 269 3.26 2.85 6.98
N GLY A 270 3.75 3.92 7.61
CA GLY A 270 3.30 4.37 8.93
C GLY A 270 2.35 5.57 8.84
N GLU A 271 1.77 6.00 9.96
CA GLU A 271 0.87 7.16 10.00
C GLU A 271 1.53 8.42 9.42
N LYS A 272 2.83 8.65 9.71
CA LYS A 272 3.62 9.78 9.19
C LYS A 272 3.76 9.80 7.65
N ASN A 273 3.53 8.66 7.01
CA ASN A 273 3.65 8.49 5.56
C ASN A 273 2.30 8.67 4.85
N LEU A 274 1.20 8.83 5.61
CA LEU A 274 -0.11 9.11 5.04
C LEU A 274 -0.23 10.58 4.65
N ASP A 275 -0.95 10.81 3.56
CA ASP A 275 -1.38 12.14 3.16
C ASP A 275 -2.25 12.76 4.27
N GLU A 276 -2.00 14.02 4.60
CA GLU A 276 -2.75 14.78 5.60
C GLU A 276 -2.82 14.13 7.00
N HIS A 277 -1.79 13.36 7.38
CA HIS A 277 -1.69 12.81 8.73
C HIS A 277 -1.64 13.91 9.81
N LEU A 278 -2.12 13.59 11.02
CA LEU A 278 -2.04 14.53 12.13
C LEU A 278 -0.60 14.60 12.65
N GLU A 279 -0.03 15.79 12.68
CA GLU A 279 1.22 16.08 13.39
C GLU A 279 0.94 16.46 14.84
N ASN A 280 1.85 16.11 15.77
CA ASN A 280 1.77 16.58 17.15
C ASN A 280 3.17 16.83 17.72
N GLN A 281 3.79 17.97 17.38
CA GLN A 281 5.18 18.26 17.72
C GLN A 281 5.42 18.58 19.20
N GLU A 282 4.40 19.06 19.93
CA GLU A 282 4.56 19.58 21.29
C GLU A 282 4.64 18.49 22.38
N LEU A 283 4.12 17.28 22.11
CA LEU A 283 4.03 16.19 23.09
C LEU A 283 4.93 14.98 22.75
N ILE A 284 5.86 15.14 21.81
CA ILE A 284 6.78 14.09 21.38
C ILE A 284 7.91 13.91 22.39
N ARG A 285 7.94 12.76 23.07
CA ARG A 285 9.17 12.26 23.70
C ARG A 285 9.84 11.26 22.78
N LYS A 286 10.96 11.64 22.17
CA LYS A 286 11.77 10.72 21.36
C LYS A 286 12.39 9.63 22.25
N SER A 287 11.81 8.44 22.25
CA SER A 287 12.41 7.24 22.83
C SER A 287 13.37 6.57 21.85
N LYS A 288 14.41 5.93 22.39
CA LYS A 288 15.30 5.02 21.65
C LYS A 288 15.14 3.60 22.21
N PRO A 289 15.36 2.56 21.40
CA PRO A 289 15.49 1.20 21.91
C PRO A 289 16.62 1.13 22.95
N ILE A 290 16.47 0.21 23.91
CA ILE A 290 17.51 -0.11 24.89
C ILE A 290 18.59 -0.97 24.21
N PHE A 291 18.15 -1.85 23.31
CA PHE A 291 19.02 -2.71 22.51
C PHE A 291 18.44 -2.81 21.09
N SER A 292 19.29 -2.82 20.07
CA SER A 292 18.90 -3.06 18.69
C SER A 292 19.75 -4.20 18.12
N LEU A 293 19.13 -5.13 17.40
CA LEU A 293 19.83 -6.16 16.65
C LEU A 293 19.16 -6.41 15.31
N ARG A 294 19.97 -6.93 14.39
CA ARG A 294 19.51 -7.37 13.08
C ARG A 294 19.52 -8.88 13.00
N TYR A 295 18.65 -9.46 12.19
CA TYR A 295 18.62 -10.89 11.92
C TYR A 295 18.39 -11.17 10.44
N LEU A 296 18.97 -12.25 9.92
CA LEU A 296 18.74 -12.63 8.53
C LEU A 296 17.34 -13.24 8.40
N GLN A 297 16.46 -12.60 7.62
CA GLN A 297 15.11 -13.08 7.35
C GLN A 297 15.14 -14.22 6.33
N ASN A 298 14.42 -15.31 6.61
CA ASN A 298 14.31 -16.46 5.71
C ASN A 298 13.08 -16.33 4.80
N LEU A 299 13.27 -16.03 3.51
CA LEU A 299 12.19 -15.82 2.54
C LEU A 299 11.55 -17.10 1.97
N LYS A 300 11.84 -18.29 2.49
CA LYS A 300 11.26 -19.55 1.95
C LYS A 300 9.72 -19.66 2.03
N LYS A 301 9.01 -18.70 2.64
CA LYS A 301 7.53 -18.67 2.71
C LYS A 301 6.99 -17.76 1.60
N ASP A 302 6.25 -18.36 0.67
CA ASP A 302 5.49 -17.67 -0.38
C ASP A 302 4.31 -16.89 0.27
N PRO A 303 4.37 -15.55 0.34
CA PRO A 303 3.35 -14.76 1.04
C PRO A 303 1.98 -14.80 0.34
N THR A 304 1.90 -15.30 -0.89
CA THR A 304 0.66 -15.39 -1.67
C THR A 304 -0.20 -16.62 -1.34
N LYS A 305 0.32 -17.57 -0.55
CA LYS A 305 -0.31 -18.88 -0.31
C LYS A 305 -0.96 -19.07 1.05
N GLU A 306 -0.76 -18.16 1.99
CA GLU A 306 -1.41 -18.22 3.31
C GLU A 306 -2.19 -16.94 3.56
N SER A 307 -3.47 -17.08 3.95
CA SER A 307 -4.21 -15.91 4.45
C SER A 307 -3.66 -15.52 5.83
N GLU A 308 -3.61 -14.22 6.15
CA GLU A 308 -3.29 -13.74 7.50
C GLU A 308 -4.15 -14.42 8.60
N TYR A 309 -5.33 -14.89 8.18
CA TYR A 309 -6.32 -15.60 9.00
C TYR A 309 -6.03 -17.10 9.23
N THR A 310 -4.97 -17.68 8.64
CA THR A 310 -4.66 -19.13 8.74
C THR A 310 -3.26 -19.47 9.26
N VAL A 311 -2.38 -18.49 9.49
CA VAL A 311 -0.98 -18.73 9.91
C VAL A 311 -0.91 -19.34 11.33
N LYS A 312 -0.36 -20.55 11.47
CA LYS A 312 -0.10 -21.17 12.78
C LYS A 312 1.17 -20.59 13.43
N VAL A 313 1.22 -20.59 14.76
CA VAL A 313 2.41 -20.20 15.53
C VAL A 313 3.58 -21.14 15.19
N ASP A 314 4.66 -20.58 14.64
CA ASP A 314 5.83 -21.29 14.10
C ASP A 314 7.13 -20.74 14.69
N GLU A 315 7.48 -21.23 15.87
CA GLU A 315 8.68 -20.86 16.63
C GLU A 315 10.02 -21.15 15.91
N LYS A 316 10.02 -22.01 14.88
CA LYS A 316 11.26 -22.40 14.20
C LYS A 316 11.67 -21.42 13.10
N ASN A 317 10.68 -20.82 12.44
CA ASN A 317 10.91 -19.89 11.34
C ASN A 317 10.62 -18.43 11.73
N ASP A 318 10.04 -18.19 12.90
CA ASP A 318 9.79 -16.85 13.45
C ASP A 318 10.89 -16.47 14.44
N TYR A 319 11.88 -15.74 13.94
CA TYR A 319 13.04 -15.36 14.75
C TYR A 319 12.69 -14.46 15.95
N PRO A 320 11.91 -13.36 15.82
CA PRO A 320 11.47 -12.57 16.97
C PRO A 320 10.78 -13.40 18.05
N LEU A 321 9.88 -14.33 17.67
CA LEU A 321 9.23 -15.23 18.62
C LEU A 321 10.25 -16.17 19.29
N SER A 322 11.16 -16.76 18.51
CA SER A 322 12.20 -17.64 19.03
C SER A 322 13.12 -16.93 20.04
N LEU A 323 13.45 -15.65 19.80
CA LEU A 323 14.27 -14.85 20.68
C LEU A 323 13.51 -14.49 21.97
N ALA A 324 12.24 -14.09 21.87
CA ALA A 324 11.39 -13.86 23.04
C ALA A 324 11.29 -15.12 23.93
N LEU A 325 11.13 -16.31 23.33
CA LEU A 325 11.13 -17.58 24.06
C LEU A 325 12.48 -17.84 24.76
N LYS A 326 13.61 -17.60 24.09
CA LYS A 326 14.95 -17.71 24.70
C LYS A 326 15.11 -16.76 25.88
N VAL A 327 14.68 -15.50 25.75
CA VAL A 327 14.73 -14.50 26.83
C VAL A 327 13.93 -14.97 28.04
N LEU A 328 12.66 -15.36 27.87
CA LEU A 328 11.83 -15.87 28.98
C LEU A 328 12.38 -17.15 29.62
N ARG A 329 13.08 -17.99 28.84
CA ARG A 329 13.75 -19.19 29.37
C ARG A 329 14.96 -18.88 30.23
N GLN A 330 15.67 -17.79 29.97
CA GLN A 330 16.93 -17.46 30.67
C GLN A 330 16.77 -16.40 31.76
N THR A 331 15.66 -15.68 31.77
CA THR A 331 15.38 -14.63 32.75
C THR A 331 14.48 -15.10 33.90
N ARG A 332 14.48 -14.33 34.99
CA ARG A 332 13.60 -14.47 36.17
C ARG A 332 13.05 -13.09 36.55
N GLY A 333 11.95 -13.08 37.30
CA GLY A 333 11.26 -11.84 37.69
C GLY A 333 10.26 -11.38 36.62
N TYR A 334 9.34 -10.49 37.00
CA TYR A 334 8.20 -10.09 36.18
C TYR A 334 8.18 -8.61 35.78
N HIS A 335 9.08 -7.79 36.34
CA HIS A 335 9.25 -6.40 35.92
C HIS A 335 10.12 -6.31 34.67
N LYS A 336 9.80 -5.34 33.81
CA LYS A 336 10.52 -5.09 32.55
C LYS A 336 12.03 -4.91 32.75
N LEU A 337 12.42 -4.14 33.77
CA LEU A 337 13.83 -3.84 34.06
C LEU A 337 14.62 -5.11 34.42
N ASP A 338 14.04 -6.01 35.21
CA ASP A 338 14.68 -7.28 35.56
C ASP A 338 14.90 -8.15 34.32
N LEU A 339 13.89 -8.22 33.46
CA LEU A 339 13.94 -8.99 32.20
C LEU A 339 15.03 -8.46 31.27
N ILE A 340 15.06 -7.15 30.99
CA ILE A 340 16.05 -6.60 30.06
C ILE A 340 17.47 -6.71 30.61
N THR A 341 17.71 -6.39 31.89
CA THR A 341 19.05 -6.44 32.48
C THR A 341 19.63 -7.85 32.42
N GLN A 342 18.82 -8.87 32.68
CA GLN A 342 19.25 -10.28 32.57
C GLN A 342 19.36 -10.75 31.11
N ALA A 343 18.59 -10.19 30.18
CA ALA A 343 18.63 -10.55 28.77
C ALA A 343 19.84 -9.97 28.02
N LEU A 344 20.41 -8.84 28.44
CA LEU A 344 21.48 -8.15 27.72
C LEU A 344 22.66 -9.04 27.28
N PRO A 345 23.22 -9.93 28.13
CA PRO A 345 24.30 -10.83 27.70
C PRO A 345 23.88 -11.79 26.58
N LEU A 346 22.66 -12.36 26.67
CA LEU A 346 22.10 -13.21 25.63
C LEU A 346 21.91 -12.43 24.32
N LEU A 347 21.33 -11.23 24.41
CA LEU A 347 21.08 -10.37 23.25
C LEU A 347 22.38 -9.96 22.54
N ALA A 348 23.44 -9.68 23.30
CA ALA A 348 24.75 -9.37 22.74
C ALA A 348 25.35 -10.57 21.97
N ILE A 349 25.27 -11.77 22.54
CA ILE A 349 25.72 -13.02 21.87
C ILE A 349 24.90 -13.25 20.60
N GLU A 350 23.58 -13.11 20.69
CA GLU A 350 22.68 -13.34 19.59
C GLU A 350 22.88 -12.31 18.46
N ALA A 351 23.13 -11.04 18.78
CA ALA A 351 23.47 -10.00 17.80
C ALA A 351 24.77 -10.34 17.04
N VAL A 352 25.80 -10.86 17.73
CA VAL A 352 27.04 -11.33 17.08
C VAL A 352 26.77 -12.54 16.18
N ASN A 353 25.95 -13.50 16.64
CA ASN A 353 25.59 -14.67 15.86
C ASN A 353 24.86 -14.29 14.57
N GLN A 354 23.87 -13.40 14.65
CA GLN A 354 23.15 -12.93 13.47
C GLN A 354 24.03 -12.12 12.53
N ASP A 355 24.93 -11.28 13.06
CA ASP A 355 25.91 -10.55 12.26
C ASP A 355 26.86 -11.49 11.50
N ASN A 356 27.27 -12.61 12.11
CA ASN A 356 28.03 -13.65 11.43
C ASN A 356 27.22 -14.34 10.32
N ILE A 357 25.94 -14.64 10.57
CA ILE A 357 25.04 -15.23 9.56
C ILE A 357 24.86 -14.28 8.36
N VAL A 358 24.64 -12.98 8.62
CA VAL A 358 24.55 -11.96 7.57
C VAL A 358 25.88 -11.83 6.81
N THR A 359 27.01 -11.83 7.52
CA THR A 359 28.35 -11.81 6.92
C THR A 359 28.57 -13.02 6.01
N GLU A 360 28.15 -14.22 6.42
CA GLU A 360 28.24 -15.42 5.60
C GLU A 360 27.36 -15.31 4.35
N ALA A 361 26.12 -14.81 4.49
CA ALA A 361 25.20 -14.58 3.37
C ALA A 361 25.77 -13.58 2.35
N LEU A 362 26.36 -12.48 2.82
CA LEU A 362 27.01 -11.48 1.96
C LEU A 362 28.28 -12.01 1.28
N SER A 363 29.04 -12.88 1.95
CA SER A 363 30.23 -13.50 1.33
C SER A 363 29.87 -14.39 0.13
N LYS A 364 28.69 -15.03 0.14
CA LYS A 364 28.15 -15.76 -1.03
C LYS A 364 27.86 -14.81 -2.21
N ARG A 365 27.61 -13.53 -1.94
CA ARG A 365 27.51 -12.45 -2.94
C ARG A 365 28.86 -11.77 -3.25
N LYS A 366 29.98 -12.31 -2.75
CA LYS A 366 31.34 -11.75 -2.88
C LYS A 366 31.50 -10.36 -2.23
N ILE A 367 30.69 -10.05 -1.23
CA ILE A 367 30.80 -8.82 -0.44
C ILE A 367 31.56 -9.16 0.85
N ASP A 368 32.72 -8.52 1.05
CA ASP A 368 33.48 -8.64 2.30
C ASP A 368 32.81 -7.77 3.38
N TRP A 369 32.13 -8.39 4.33
CA TRP A 369 31.44 -7.71 5.44
C TRP A 369 32.24 -7.69 6.76
N SER A 370 33.56 -7.82 6.68
CA SER A 370 34.44 -7.82 7.85
C SER A 370 34.44 -6.49 8.62
N ARG A 371 34.56 -6.59 9.94
CA ARG A 371 34.54 -5.45 10.87
C ARG A 371 35.88 -4.74 10.97
N ASN A 372 35.83 -3.44 11.29
CA ASN A 372 36.98 -2.65 11.73
C ASN A 372 36.54 -1.58 12.73
N HIS A 373 36.94 -1.73 13.99
CA HIS A 373 36.54 -0.82 15.07
C HIS A 373 37.36 0.48 15.16
N SER A 374 38.25 0.74 14.20
CA SER A 374 39.07 1.96 14.18
C SER A 374 38.23 3.18 13.80
N LYS A 375 38.03 4.13 14.72
CA LYS A 375 37.23 5.34 14.44
C LYS A 375 37.91 6.27 13.43
N ILE A 376 37.12 6.85 12.53
CA ILE A 376 37.57 7.91 11.60
C ILE A 376 36.92 9.24 12.01
N SER A 377 37.72 10.19 12.48
CA SER A 377 37.23 11.46 13.03
C SER A 377 36.93 12.53 11.97
N THR A 378 37.57 12.45 10.80
CA THR A 378 37.43 13.40 9.69
C THR A 378 36.32 12.97 8.72
N PRO A 379 35.51 13.91 8.20
CA PRO A 379 34.54 13.57 7.16
C PRO A 379 35.18 12.95 5.92
N ILE A 380 34.54 11.92 5.35
CA ILE A 380 34.99 11.23 4.15
C ILE A 380 34.23 11.79 2.93
N THR A 381 34.96 12.13 1.87
CA THR A 381 34.37 12.46 0.56
C THR A 381 34.74 11.37 -0.44
N LEU A 382 33.80 10.46 -0.71
CA LEU A 382 33.99 9.38 -1.67
C LEU A 382 33.92 9.94 -3.10
N SER A 383 34.83 9.48 -3.98
CA SER A 383 34.65 9.67 -5.42
C SER A 383 33.71 8.58 -5.94
N ILE A 384 32.68 8.97 -6.70
CA ILE A 384 31.66 8.05 -7.19
C ILE A 384 31.56 8.09 -8.72
N ASP A 385 31.29 6.93 -9.31
CA ASP A 385 30.95 6.76 -10.72
C ASP A 385 29.66 5.92 -10.80
N SER A 386 28.67 6.43 -11.53
CA SER A 386 27.34 5.85 -11.60
C SER A 386 26.99 5.54 -13.05
N SER A 387 26.51 4.33 -13.30
CA SER A 387 26.05 3.91 -14.63
C SER A 387 24.79 3.05 -14.54
N PHE A 388 23.94 3.16 -15.55
CA PHE A 388 22.73 2.34 -15.69
C PHE A 388 22.92 1.43 -16.89
N ILE A 389 22.77 0.12 -16.69
CA ILE A 389 22.95 -0.88 -17.74
C ILE A 389 21.59 -1.51 -18.03
N ASP A 390 21.12 -1.41 -19.27
CA ASP A 390 19.92 -2.13 -19.69
C ASP A 390 20.24 -3.62 -19.77
N LYS A 391 19.55 -4.45 -18.98
CA LYS A 391 19.80 -5.89 -18.90
C LYS A 391 19.47 -6.64 -20.19
N LYS A 392 18.58 -6.11 -21.04
CA LYS A 392 18.23 -6.73 -22.32
C LYS A 392 19.32 -6.52 -23.36
N THR A 393 19.92 -5.33 -23.39
CA THR A 393 20.92 -4.95 -24.41
C THR A 393 22.37 -5.08 -23.92
N GLY A 394 22.59 -5.06 -22.60
CA GLY A 394 23.91 -5.01 -21.97
C GLY A 394 24.63 -3.66 -22.14
N LEU A 395 23.92 -2.63 -22.63
CA LEU A 395 24.50 -1.32 -22.93
C LEU A 395 24.16 -0.29 -21.86
N ALA A 396 25.05 0.69 -21.70
CA ALA A 396 24.81 1.81 -20.80
C ALA A 396 23.70 2.72 -21.36
N THR A 397 22.79 3.15 -20.49
CA THR A 397 21.72 4.10 -20.79
C THR A 397 21.78 5.32 -19.85
N LYS A 398 21.24 6.45 -20.29
CA LYS A 398 21.02 7.65 -19.48
C LYS A 398 19.55 7.88 -19.14
N GLU A 399 18.66 7.14 -19.80
CA GLU A 399 17.21 7.24 -19.67
C GLU A 399 16.67 5.88 -19.24
N LEU A 400 15.87 5.87 -18.17
CA LEU A 400 15.25 4.68 -17.61
C LEU A 400 13.80 4.61 -18.09
N LYS A 401 13.50 3.75 -19.06
CA LYS A 401 12.16 3.71 -19.66
C LYS A 401 11.24 2.80 -18.85
N ALA A 402 9.96 3.14 -18.82
CA ALA A 402 8.91 2.33 -18.23
C ALA A 402 8.95 0.88 -18.74
N GLY A 403 9.00 -0.08 -17.82
CA GLY A 403 9.09 -1.52 -18.13
C GLY A 403 10.52 -2.02 -18.43
N ASP A 404 11.54 -1.17 -18.38
CA ASP A 404 12.93 -1.62 -18.50
C ASP A 404 13.39 -2.40 -17.28
N GLU A 405 14.29 -3.34 -17.51
CA GLU A 405 15.05 -4.02 -16.47
C GLU A 405 16.48 -3.47 -16.51
N ILE A 406 16.85 -2.73 -15.47
CA ILE A 406 18.09 -1.95 -15.39
C ILE A 406 18.94 -2.50 -14.24
N GLU A 407 20.23 -2.71 -14.49
CA GLU A 407 21.23 -2.86 -13.43
C GLU A 407 21.85 -1.48 -13.17
N TRP A 408 21.56 -0.88 -12.01
CA TRP A 408 22.22 0.35 -11.60
C TRP A 408 23.51 0.00 -10.88
N VAL A 409 24.64 0.39 -11.47
CA VAL A 409 25.98 0.14 -10.97
C VAL A 409 26.55 1.41 -10.36
N LEU A 410 26.96 1.34 -9.10
CA LEU A 410 27.63 2.42 -8.40
C LEU A 410 29.04 1.95 -8.02
N LYS A 411 30.06 2.65 -8.51
CA LYS A 411 31.46 2.43 -8.16
C LYS A 411 31.93 3.56 -7.25
N VAL A 412 32.60 3.21 -6.17
CA VAL A 412 33.11 4.18 -5.19
C VAL A 412 34.60 3.99 -4.97
N GLN A 413 35.32 5.08 -4.77
CA GLN A 413 36.74 5.08 -4.40
C GLN A 413 36.90 5.51 -2.95
N ASN A 414 37.66 4.73 -2.19
CA ASN A 414 38.12 5.11 -0.87
C ASN A 414 39.31 6.09 -1.01
N PRO A 415 39.20 7.36 -0.57
CA PRO A 415 40.29 8.33 -0.68
C PRO A 415 41.33 8.21 0.45
N LEU A 416 41.09 7.33 1.44
CA LEU A 416 41.90 7.24 2.64
C LEU A 416 43.05 6.25 2.48
N GLN A 417 44.12 6.48 3.26
CA GLN A 417 45.24 5.55 3.44
C GLN A 417 44.91 4.38 4.40
N THR A 418 43.64 4.22 4.74
CA THR A 418 43.11 3.19 5.65
C THR A 418 41.88 2.55 5.04
N ASN A 419 41.61 1.29 5.38
CA ASN A 419 40.44 0.58 4.88
C ASN A 419 39.13 1.16 5.45
N ILE A 420 38.08 1.20 4.63
CA ILE A 420 36.70 1.44 5.07
C ILE A 420 36.02 0.07 5.18
N SER A 421 35.32 -0.20 6.27
CA SER A 421 34.61 -1.46 6.53
C SER A 421 33.11 -1.23 6.54
N ARG A 422 32.36 -2.18 5.98
CA ARG A 422 30.88 -2.20 6.00
C ARG A 422 30.25 -0.93 5.41
N LEU A 423 30.77 -0.46 4.29
CA LEU A 423 30.20 0.69 3.58
C LEU A 423 28.87 0.31 2.92
N ILE A 424 27.84 1.12 3.16
CA ILE A 424 26.54 1.09 2.48
C ILE A 424 26.25 2.49 1.91
N GLY A 425 25.72 2.55 0.69
CA GLY A 425 25.07 3.74 0.14
C GLY A 425 23.56 3.57 0.15
N ILE A 426 22.82 4.49 0.75
CA ILE A 426 21.36 4.47 0.84
C ILE A 426 20.80 5.51 -0.11
N ILE A 427 19.84 5.12 -0.93
CA ILE A 427 19.11 6.03 -1.80
C ILE A 427 18.07 6.81 -1.00
N LEU A 428 18.12 8.12 -1.11
CA LEU A 428 17.16 9.06 -0.55
C LEU A 428 16.47 9.79 -1.70
N SER A 429 15.21 9.47 -1.93
CA SER A 429 14.41 10.01 -3.04
C SER A 429 12.94 10.12 -2.64
N GLU A 430 12.23 11.09 -3.21
CA GLU A 430 10.77 11.17 -3.10
C GLU A 430 10.08 10.16 -4.03
N ASN A 431 10.82 9.52 -4.95
CA ASN A 431 10.30 8.43 -5.76
C ASN A 431 10.25 7.14 -4.90
N PRO A 432 9.06 6.64 -4.52
CA PRO A 432 8.94 5.48 -3.64
C PRO A 432 9.56 4.21 -4.22
N PHE A 433 9.69 4.13 -5.56
CA PHE A 433 10.34 3.01 -6.24
C PHE A 433 11.85 2.93 -5.97
N LEU A 434 12.50 4.08 -5.75
CA LEU A 434 13.94 4.18 -5.52
C LEU A 434 14.31 4.38 -4.05
N ASN A 435 13.44 5.03 -3.28
CA ASN A 435 13.74 5.42 -1.91
C ASN A 435 14.11 4.22 -1.03
N SER A 436 15.06 4.44 -0.12
CA SER A 436 15.56 3.47 0.86
C SER A 436 16.28 2.24 0.30
N ARG A 437 16.49 2.12 -1.02
CA ARG A 437 17.29 1.04 -1.61
C ARG A 437 18.76 1.16 -1.20
N GLU A 438 19.43 0.03 -1.08
CA GLU A 438 20.81 -0.07 -0.57
C GLU A 438 21.82 -0.53 -1.61
N PHE A 439 22.91 0.22 -1.74
CA PHE A 439 24.15 -0.22 -2.35
C PHE A 439 25.09 -0.76 -1.28
N VAL A 440 25.20 -2.08 -1.18
CA VAL A 440 26.07 -2.73 -0.19
C VAL A 440 27.46 -2.99 -0.79
N PHE A 441 28.45 -2.20 -0.35
CA PHE A 441 29.83 -2.30 -0.85
C PHE A 441 30.71 -3.22 0.01
N GLY A 442 30.46 -3.26 1.32
CA GLY A 442 31.31 -3.98 2.25
C GLY A 442 32.62 -3.26 2.53
N LYS A 443 33.71 -4.01 2.63
CA LYS A 443 35.05 -3.49 2.88
C LYS A 443 35.68 -2.93 1.60
N ILE A 444 36.31 -1.78 1.72
CA ILE A 444 37.12 -1.14 0.67
C ILE A 444 38.51 -0.92 1.21
N ASP A 445 39.51 -1.47 0.53
CA ASP A 445 40.91 -1.28 0.91
C ASP A 445 41.34 0.19 0.76
N SER A 446 42.42 0.54 1.44
CA SER A 446 43.10 1.83 1.33
C SER A 446 43.34 2.22 -0.13
N MET A 447 42.92 3.42 -0.52
CA MET A 447 43.01 3.94 -1.89
C MET A 447 42.31 3.08 -2.96
N GLY A 448 41.55 2.07 -2.55
CA GLY A 448 40.92 1.09 -3.41
C GLY A 448 39.56 1.52 -3.95
N PHE A 449 38.94 0.63 -4.72
CA PHE A 449 37.61 0.81 -5.29
C PHE A 449 36.71 -0.35 -4.88
N ALA A 450 35.43 -0.07 -4.74
CA ALA A 450 34.39 -1.09 -4.64
C ALA A 450 33.24 -0.75 -5.57
N THR A 451 32.51 -1.78 -5.99
CA THR A 451 31.33 -1.65 -6.85
C THR A 451 30.18 -2.36 -6.19
N ALA A 452 29.04 -1.68 -6.10
CA ALA A 452 27.76 -2.25 -5.70
C ALA A 452 26.76 -2.09 -6.84
N LYS A 453 25.76 -2.98 -6.86
CA LYS A 453 24.78 -3.05 -7.92
C LYS A 453 23.40 -3.24 -7.31
N ILE A 454 22.40 -2.61 -7.91
CA ILE A 454 21.00 -2.86 -7.61
C ILE A 454 20.22 -3.11 -8.90
N ASP A 455 19.30 -4.06 -8.84
CA ASP A 455 18.44 -4.42 -9.94
C ASP A 455 17.13 -3.63 -9.84
N LEU A 456 16.80 -2.91 -10.91
CA LEU A 456 15.62 -2.08 -11.01
C LEU A 456 14.71 -2.61 -12.12
N LYS A 457 13.48 -2.93 -11.76
CA LYS A 457 12.40 -3.13 -12.74
C LYS A 457 11.53 -1.89 -12.76
N ILE A 458 11.75 -1.04 -13.76
CA ILE A 458 11.07 0.25 -13.86
C ILE A 458 9.56 0.01 -14.01
N PRO A 459 8.70 0.60 -13.14
CA PRO A 459 7.25 0.39 -13.21
C PRO A 459 6.67 0.77 -14.58
N GLU A 460 5.63 0.07 -15.02
CA GLU A 460 5.01 0.31 -16.33
C GLU A 460 4.24 1.63 -16.39
N GLU A 461 3.76 2.07 -15.23
CA GLU A 461 3.09 3.33 -14.95
C GLU A 461 4.06 4.51 -14.73
N THR A 462 5.36 4.29 -14.92
CA THR A 462 6.36 5.36 -14.81
C THR A 462 5.97 6.52 -15.73
N ILE A 463 6.15 7.73 -15.20
CA ILE A 463 5.92 8.99 -15.90
C ILE A 463 7.25 9.68 -16.14
N ASP A 464 7.28 10.60 -17.10
CA ASP A 464 8.47 11.39 -17.39
C ASP A 464 8.86 12.20 -16.15
N ILE A 465 10.07 11.95 -15.63
CA ILE A 465 10.62 12.69 -14.51
C ILE A 465 12.14 12.74 -14.58
N SER A 466 12.71 13.91 -14.32
CA SER A 466 14.16 14.07 -14.11
C SER A 466 14.40 14.51 -12.67
N ASP A 467 15.22 13.77 -11.94
CA ASP A 467 15.48 13.96 -10.51
C ASP A 467 16.98 13.85 -10.22
N ASN A 468 17.43 14.50 -9.14
CA ASN A 468 18.79 14.38 -8.61
C ASN A 468 18.75 13.51 -7.35
N ILE A 469 18.88 12.21 -7.55
CA ILE A 469 18.80 11.21 -6.49
C ILE A 469 19.97 11.37 -5.53
N THR A 470 19.68 11.49 -4.23
CA THR A 470 20.72 11.60 -3.22
C THR A 470 21.12 10.21 -2.74
N VAL A 471 22.41 9.90 -2.75
CA VAL A 471 22.98 8.69 -2.12
C VAL A 471 23.74 9.12 -0.87
N ARG A 472 23.26 8.66 0.29
CA ARG A 472 23.93 8.87 1.58
C ARG A 472 24.73 7.63 1.96
N PHE A 473 25.98 7.83 2.35
CA PHE A 473 26.86 6.73 2.72
C PHE A 473 26.99 6.60 4.24
N LEU A 474 27.12 5.36 4.70
CA LEU A 474 27.36 4.99 6.09
C LEU A 474 28.42 3.89 6.13
N CYS A 475 29.29 3.90 7.14
CA CYS A 475 30.20 2.79 7.43
C CYS A 475 30.30 2.54 8.94
N GLU A 476 30.94 1.44 9.34
CA GLU A 476 31.11 1.11 10.77
C GLU A 476 31.97 2.14 11.52
N GLN A 477 32.88 2.83 10.82
CA GLN A 477 33.92 3.64 11.48
C GLN A 477 33.53 5.11 11.66
N THR A 478 32.54 5.60 10.92
CA THR A 478 32.04 6.99 11.00
C THR A 478 30.68 7.15 10.31
N ASP A 479 29.86 8.07 10.82
CA ASP A 479 28.62 8.54 10.19
C ASP A 479 28.82 9.81 9.35
N LYS A 480 30.05 10.34 9.31
CA LYS A 480 30.41 11.59 8.61
C LYS A 480 30.93 11.31 7.20
N ILE A 481 30.05 10.83 6.32
CA ILE A 481 30.37 10.67 4.89
C ILE A 481 29.49 11.62 4.08
N ASN A 482 30.10 12.40 3.19
CA ASN A 482 29.36 13.32 2.34
C ASN A 482 28.42 12.55 1.41
N SER A 483 27.18 13.00 1.29
CA SER A 483 26.23 12.48 0.32
C SER A 483 26.58 12.93 -1.10
N ASN A 484 26.17 12.16 -2.10
CA ASN A 484 26.33 12.50 -3.50
C ASN A 484 24.97 12.62 -4.19
N LYS A 485 24.87 13.44 -5.23
CA LYS A 485 23.67 13.57 -6.06
C LYS A 485 23.92 12.97 -7.44
N ILE A 486 23.02 12.10 -7.89
CA ILE A 486 23.10 11.41 -9.17
C ILE A 486 21.88 11.83 -10.00
N PRO A 487 22.06 12.48 -11.17
CA PRO A 487 20.95 12.80 -12.04
C PRO A 487 20.39 11.52 -12.66
N VAL A 488 19.07 11.36 -12.58
CA VAL A 488 18.33 10.21 -13.13
C VAL A 488 17.15 10.74 -13.92
N THR A 489 16.98 10.22 -15.13
CA THR A 489 15.83 10.56 -15.99
C THR A 489 15.03 9.32 -16.28
N PHE A 490 13.77 9.33 -15.87
CA PHE A 490 12.78 8.32 -16.19
C PHE A 490 11.93 8.77 -17.37
N ILE A 491 11.61 7.84 -18.24
CA ILE A 491 10.77 8.07 -19.42
C ILE A 491 9.56 7.14 -19.33
N GLY A 492 8.37 7.72 -19.28
CA GLY A 492 7.12 6.98 -19.27
C GLY A 492 6.78 6.40 -20.65
N LYS A 493 5.81 5.48 -20.67
CA LYS A 493 5.21 5.04 -21.93
C LYS A 493 4.39 6.18 -22.54
N SER A 494 4.42 6.27 -23.87
CA SER A 494 3.49 7.15 -24.58
C SER A 494 2.05 6.77 -24.25
N ARG A 495 1.22 7.79 -24.02
CA ARG A 495 -0.20 7.59 -23.76
C ARG A 495 -0.93 7.20 -25.05
N PRO A 496 -1.97 6.35 -24.94
CA PRO A 496 -2.80 6.00 -26.08
C PRO A 496 -3.51 7.26 -26.60
N VAL A 497 -3.37 7.52 -27.90
CA VAL A 497 -4.20 8.51 -28.61
C VAL A 497 -5.20 7.71 -29.40
N VAL A 498 -6.47 7.75 -28.99
CA VAL A 498 -7.51 6.90 -29.55
C VAL A 498 -8.65 7.77 -30.04
N ALA A 499 -9.16 7.49 -31.23
CA ALA A 499 -10.44 7.99 -31.70
C ALA A 499 -11.43 6.83 -31.68
N TYR A 500 -12.73 7.11 -31.66
CA TYR A 500 -13.72 6.05 -31.75
C TYR A 500 -14.95 6.46 -32.53
N GLN A 501 -15.63 5.50 -33.14
CA GLN A 501 -16.90 5.69 -33.83
C GLN A 501 -17.93 4.75 -33.22
N LEU A 502 -19.12 5.26 -32.91
CA LEU A 502 -20.18 4.47 -32.32
C LEU A 502 -21.10 3.89 -33.39
N ASN A 503 -21.42 2.60 -33.28
CA ASN A 503 -22.45 1.93 -34.07
C ASN A 503 -23.32 1.07 -33.16
N LEU A 504 -24.56 0.80 -33.56
CA LEU A 504 -25.50 0.00 -32.80
C LEU A 504 -26.30 -0.95 -33.69
N LYS A 505 -26.83 -2.02 -33.10
CA LYS A 505 -27.80 -2.91 -33.72
C LYS A 505 -28.88 -3.34 -32.75
N ASP A 506 -30.09 -3.47 -33.29
CA ASP A 506 -31.31 -3.92 -32.62
C ASP A 506 -32.10 -4.91 -33.51
N ASP A 507 -31.49 -5.44 -34.57
CA ASP A 507 -32.13 -6.25 -35.62
C ASP A 507 -32.16 -7.76 -35.33
N GLY A 508 -31.79 -8.17 -34.12
CA GLY A 508 -31.65 -9.57 -33.75
C GLY A 508 -30.27 -10.18 -34.08
N THR A 509 -29.39 -9.43 -34.75
CA THR A 509 -28.00 -9.87 -34.97
C THR A 509 -27.09 -9.42 -33.82
N GLN A 510 -25.91 -10.05 -33.69
CA GLN A 510 -24.93 -9.68 -32.66
C GLN A 510 -25.55 -9.71 -31.24
N GLY A 511 -26.37 -10.72 -30.93
CA GLY A 511 -27.01 -10.87 -29.62
C GLY A 511 -28.06 -9.80 -29.26
N SER A 512 -28.35 -8.85 -30.17
CA SER A 512 -29.43 -7.88 -29.96
C SER A 512 -30.82 -8.54 -30.02
N HIS A 513 -31.83 -7.83 -29.50
CA HIS A 513 -33.24 -8.19 -29.58
C HIS A 513 -34.05 -6.89 -29.62
N GLY A 514 -34.61 -6.57 -30.77
CA GLY A 514 -35.38 -5.36 -31.01
C GLY A 514 -36.12 -5.43 -32.34
N ASN A 515 -36.52 -4.28 -32.87
CA ASN A 515 -37.32 -4.18 -34.09
C ASN A 515 -36.53 -3.74 -35.35
N GLY A 516 -35.23 -3.50 -35.23
CA GLY A 516 -34.35 -3.14 -36.34
C GLY A 516 -34.47 -1.69 -36.80
N ASN A 517 -35.04 -0.80 -35.99
CA ASN A 517 -35.22 0.62 -36.30
C ASN A 517 -34.05 1.51 -35.84
N LEU A 518 -33.04 0.92 -35.19
CA LEU A 518 -31.85 1.59 -34.64
C LEU A 518 -32.14 2.62 -33.54
N LYS A 519 -33.33 2.60 -32.96
CA LYS A 519 -33.70 3.37 -31.77
C LYS A 519 -33.53 2.47 -30.55
N VAL A 520 -33.38 3.11 -29.40
CA VAL A 520 -33.31 2.40 -28.13
C VAL A 520 -34.68 2.45 -27.50
N GLU A 521 -35.34 1.31 -27.36
CA GLU A 521 -36.70 1.23 -26.82
C GLU A 521 -36.77 0.30 -25.61
N LYS A 522 -37.86 0.44 -24.83
CA LYS A 522 -38.07 -0.39 -23.64
C LYS A 522 -38.30 -1.85 -24.04
N GLY A 523 -37.71 -2.75 -23.28
CA GLY A 523 -37.77 -4.19 -23.52
C GLY A 523 -36.69 -4.70 -24.49
N GLU A 524 -35.98 -3.81 -25.18
CA GLU A 524 -34.97 -4.19 -26.17
C GLU A 524 -33.60 -4.43 -25.56
N THR A 525 -32.84 -5.31 -26.23
CA THR A 525 -31.41 -5.51 -26.00
C THR A 525 -30.65 -4.98 -27.20
N ILE A 526 -29.75 -4.03 -26.97
CA ILE A 526 -29.02 -3.31 -27.99
C ILE A 526 -27.57 -3.79 -28.02
N ALA A 527 -27.09 -4.15 -29.21
CA ALA A 527 -25.68 -4.42 -29.46
C ALA A 527 -24.97 -3.11 -29.76
N LEU A 528 -23.99 -2.76 -28.92
CA LEU A 528 -23.15 -1.58 -29.08
C LEU A 528 -21.80 -2.01 -29.66
N LEU A 529 -21.44 -1.43 -30.80
CA LEU A 529 -20.27 -1.79 -31.61
C LEU A 529 -19.36 -0.56 -31.80
N PRO A 530 -18.68 -0.08 -30.75
CA PRO A 530 -17.74 1.02 -30.90
C PRO A 530 -16.49 0.56 -31.66
N THR A 531 -16.13 1.22 -32.75
CA THR A 531 -14.86 1.01 -33.44
C THR A 531 -13.83 1.97 -32.89
N PHE A 532 -12.80 1.46 -32.21
CA PHE A 532 -11.67 2.24 -31.71
C PHE A 532 -10.53 2.24 -32.71
N ILE A 533 -9.92 3.40 -32.92
CA ILE A 533 -8.82 3.63 -33.86
C ILE A 533 -7.63 4.17 -33.06
N ASN A 534 -6.50 3.45 -33.09
CA ASN A 534 -5.27 3.96 -32.47
C ASN A 534 -4.63 5.02 -33.38
N ARG A 535 -4.75 6.28 -32.98
CA ARG A 535 -4.14 7.43 -33.66
C ARG A 535 -2.73 7.74 -33.16
N GLY A 536 -2.26 7.02 -32.13
CA GLY A 536 -0.91 7.13 -31.59
C GLY A 536 0.14 6.42 -32.44
N ASN A 537 1.41 6.69 -32.12
CA ASN A 537 2.56 6.07 -32.79
C ASN A 537 2.94 4.72 -32.19
N ASP A 538 2.50 4.43 -30.96
CA ASP A 538 2.83 3.22 -30.24
C ASP A 538 1.68 2.22 -30.25
N ASN A 539 2.03 0.94 -30.16
CA ASN A 539 1.06 -0.14 -30.10
C ASN A 539 0.37 -0.20 -28.73
N ILE A 540 -0.96 -0.31 -28.71
CA ILE A 540 -1.71 -0.54 -27.48
C ILE A 540 -1.85 -2.04 -27.27
N ALA A 541 -0.93 -2.60 -26.47
CA ALA A 541 -0.83 -4.05 -26.27
C ALA A 541 -2.12 -4.69 -25.72
N SER A 542 -2.78 -4.03 -24.76
CA SER A 542 -4.11 -4.43 -24.31
C SER A 542 -4.89 -3.26 -23.72
N ALA A 543 -6.15 -3.12 -24.15
CA ALA A 543 -7.10 -2.19 -23.57
C ALA A 543 -8.32 -2.91 -23.00
N ILE A 544 -8.93 -2.31 -21.98
CA ILE A 544 -10.23 -2.68 -21.42
C ILE A 544 -11.23 -1.63 -21.88
N ILE A 545 -12.34 -2.10 -22.42
CA ILE A 545 -13.50 -1.27 -22.68
C ILE A 545 -14.54 -1.61 -21.64
N ASN A 546 -15.07 -0.60 -20.95
CA ASN A 546 -16.14 -0.77 -19.97
C ASN A 546 -17.31 0.13 -20.30
N LEU A 547 -18.51 -0.42 -20.11
CA LEU A 547 -19.74 0.32 -19.94
C LEU A 547 -20.04 0.41 -18.45
N LYS A 548 -20.53 1.57 -18.04
CA LYS A 548 -21.06 1.81 -16.70
C LYS A 548 -22.43 2.47 -16.82
N ASN A 549 -23.40 1.92 -16.09
CA ASN A 549 -24.73 2.49 -15.99
C ASN A 549 -24.70 3.71 -15.04
N LEU A 550 -25.11 4.89 -15.53
CA LEU A 550 -25.13 6.13 -14.75
C LEU A 550 -26.50 6.46 -14.15
N GLU A 551 -27.55 5.69 -14.47
CA GLU A 551 -28.94 6.03 -14.17
C GLU A 551 -29.60 5.10 -13.12
N GLY A 552 -29.01 3.94 -12.81
CA GLY A 552 -29.52 3.01 -11.80
C GLY A 552 -30.48 1.94 -12.36
N GLY A 553 -31.50 1.54 -11.58
CA GLY A 553 -32.37 0.39 -11.88
C GLY A 553 -33.07 0.44 -13.25
N GLY A 554 -33.27 -0.73 -13.87
CA GLY A 554 -33.96 -0.90 -15.16
C GLY A 554 -33.08 -0.76 -16.41
N LEU A 555 -31.78 -0.46 -16.27
CA LEU A 555 -30.79 -0.50 -17.35
C LEU A 555 -29.73 -1.55 -17.03
N PHE A 556 -29.68 -2.63 -17.82
CA PHE A 556 -28.86 -3.80 -17.53
C PHE A 556 -27.70 -3.93 -18.53
N LEU A 557 -26.46 -4.00 -18.04
CA LEU A 557 -25.30 -4.29 -18.89
C LEU A 557 -25.13 -5.80 -19.01
N ARG A 558 -25.50 -6.37 -20.16
CA ARG A 558 -25.41 -7.82 -20.42
C ARG A 558 -23.98 -8.20 -20.80
N GLU A 559 -23.35 -7.41 -21.65
CA GLU A 559 -21.93 -7.48 -21.97
C GLU A 559 -21.32 -6.08 -21.84
N GLY A 560 -21.04 -5.67 -20.60
CA GLY A 560 -20.51 -4.35 -20.30
C GLY A 560 -19.00 -4.23 -20.47
N ARG A 561 -18.26 -5.31 -20.71
CA ARG A 561 -16.79 -5.29 -20.74
C ARG A 561 -16.24 -6.06 -21.91
N ALA A 562 -15.31 -5.44 -22.63
CA ALA A 562 -14.54 -6.08 -23.67
C ALA A 562 -13.04 -5.85 -23.48
N ASN A 563 -12.23 -6.68 -24.12
CA ASN A 563 -10.78 -6.50 -24.18
C ASN A 563 -10.35 -6.38 -25.64
N ILE A 564 -9.55 -5.36 -25.90
CA ILE A 564 -8.81 -5.24 -27.17
C ILE A 564 -7.38 -5.70 -26.90
N LYS A 565 -6.82 -6.46 -27.84
CA LYS A 565 -5.43 -6.91 -27.81
C LYS A 565 -4.72 -6.41 -29.07
N ASP A 566 -3.49 -5.95 -28.89
CA ASP A 566 -2.58 -5.58 -29.98
C ASP A 566 -3.18 -4.57 -30.98
N LEU A 567 -3.67 -3.43 -30.46
CA LEU A 567 -4.18 -2.37 -31.32
C LEU A 567 -3.02 -1.51 -31.84
N LYS A 568 -2.51 -1.90 -33.02
CA LYS A 568 -1.38 -1.28 -33.70
C LYS A 568 -1.66 0.18 -34.08
N PRO A 569 -0.61 1.00 -34.32
CA PRO A 569 -0.77 2.34 -34.87
C PRO A 569 -1.62 2.32 -36.14
N GLN A 570 -2.62 3.21 -36.21
CA GLN A 570 -3.68 3.29 -37.24
C GLN A 570 -4.55 2.03 -37.38
N GLY A 571 -4.39 1.04 -36.50
CA GLY A 571 -5.25 -0.13 -36.44
C GLY A 571 -6.61 0.18 -35.83
N GLU A 572 -7.58 -0.67 -36.16
CA GLU A 572 -8.96 -0.56 -35.67
C GLU A 572 -9.37 -1.82 -34.92
N ALA A 573 -10.24 -1.67 -33.92
CA ALA A 573 -10.88 -2.78 -33.24
C ALA A 573 -12.31 -2.43 -32.83
N THR A 574 -13.25 -3.34 -33.09
CA THR A 574 -14.67 -3.17 -32.81
C THR A 574 -15.12 -4.23 -31.79
N PRO A 575 -14.92 -4.02 -30.49
CA PRO A 575 -15.44 -4.91 -29.47
C PRO A 575 -16.98 -4.96 -29.50
N HIS A 576 -17.49 -6.13 -29.14
CA HIS A 576 -18.91 -6.38 -28.96
C HIS A 576 -19.32 -6.09 -27.51
N LEU A 577 -20.38 -5.31 -27.33
CA LEU A 577 -20.96 -4.95 -26.04
C LEU A 577 -22.49 -5.02 -26.12
N LEU A 578 -23.16 -5.29 -25.00
CA LEU A 578 -24.62 -5.42 -24.93
C LEU A 578 -25.18 -4.72 -23.70
N PHE A 579 -26.24 -3.96 -23.90
CA PHE A 579 -27.09 -3.46 -22.81
C PHE A 579 -28.56 -3.70 -23.12
N GLN A 580 -29.38 -3.79 -22.08
CA GLN A 580 -30.81 -3.98 -22.17
C GLN A 580 -31.53 -2.87 -21.42
N VAL A 581 -32.57 -2.32 -22.03
CA VAL A 581 -33.50 -1.40 -21.37
C VAL A 581 -34.68 -2.23 -20.89
N GLY A 582 -34.87 -2.31 -19.57
CA GLY A 582 -35.99 -3.00 -18.95
C GLY A 582 -37.33 -2.34 -19.28
N ASN A 583 -38.41 -3.11 -19.21
CA ASN A 583 -39.77 -2.57 -19.40
C ASN A 583 -40.14 -1.57 -18.29
N GLU A 584 -39.55 -1.75 -17.11
CA GLU A 584 -39.66 -0.92 -15.92
C GLU A 584 -38.82 0.36 -15.98
N TYR A 585 -38.05 0.61 -17.04
CA TYR A 585 -37.21 1.80 -17.13
C TYR A 585 -38.05 3.08 -17.24
N GLU A 586 -37.87 4.02 -16.32
CA GLU A 586 -38.74 5.20 -16.20
C GLU A 586 -38.17 6.48 -16.83
N LYS A 587 -36.86 6.53 -17.10
CA LYS A 587 -36.18 7.75 -17.55
C LYS A 587 -36.31 7.96 -19.06
N SER A 588 -36.22 9.23 -19.48
CA SER A 588 -36.33 9.64 -20.89
C SER A 588 -35.13 9.25 -21.74
N ASP A 589 -33.96 9.09 -21.12
CA ASP A 589 -32.71 8.82 -21.80
C ASP A 589 -31.95 7.76 -21.00
N ALA A 590 -31.43 6.73 -21.68
CA ALA A 590 -30.45 5.83 -21.10
C ALA A 590 -29.07 6.48 -21.17
N LYS A 591 -28.49 6.77 -20.00
CA LYS A 591 -27.11 7.28 -19.89
C LYS A 591 -26.14 6.18 -19.51
N ILE A 592 -25.17 5.96 -20.38
CA ILE A 592 -24.13 4.94 -20.24
C ILE A 592 -22.79 5.61 -20.40
N GLU A 593 -21.87 5.41 -19.46
CA GLU A 593 -20.48 5.83 -19.62
C GLU A 593 -19.70 4.75 -20.37
N LEU A 594 -19.06 5.12 -21.49
CA LEU A 594 -18.10 4.29 -22.22
C LEU A 594 -16.69 4.68 -21.79
N ALA A 595 -15.93 3.73 -21.27
CA ALA A 595 -14.54 3.92 -20.89
C ALA A 595 -13.61 3.07 -21.77
N PHE A 596 -12.58 3.69 -22.33
CA PHE A 596 -11.42 3.00 -22.89
C PHE A 596 -10.26 3.15 -21.93
N ILE A 597 -9.62 2.06 -21.52
CA ILE A 597 -8.47 2.09 -20.61
C ILE A 597 -7.38 1.18 -21.16
N ASP A 598 -6.23 1.74 -21.55
CA ASP A 598 -5.02 0.98 -21.79
C ASP A 598 -4.52 0.39 -20.48
N LYS A 599 -4.37 -0.94 -20.43
CA LYS A 599 -3.94 -1.65 -19.21
C LYS A 599 -2.52 -1.31 -18.82
N SER A 600 -1.65 -1.00 -19.79
CA SER A 600 -0.23 -0.81 -19.54
C SER A 600 0.04 0.54 -18.89
N THR A 601 -0.55 1.61 -19.43
CA THR A 601 -0.40 2.96 -18.88
C THR A 601 -1.45 3.31 -17.82
N ARG A 602 -2.52 2.50 -17.69
CA ARG A 602 -3.74 2.81 -16.90
C ARG A 602 -4.39 4.15 -17.28
N THR A 603 -4.18 4.59 -18.52
CA THR A 603 -4.75 5.82 -19.05
C THR A 603 -5.73 5.53 -20.19
N GLY A 604 -6.55 6.51 -20.52
CA GLY A 604 -7.50 6.43 -21.60
C GLY A 604 -8.55 7.51 -21.44
N PHE A 605 -9.80 7.22 -21.80
CA PHE A 605 -10.86 8.22 -21.79
C PHE A 605 -12.20 7.63 -21.35
N THR A 606 -13.10 8.55 -21.01
CA THR A 606 -14.51 8.27 -20.79
C THR A 606 -15.34 9.19 -21.67
N ASP A 607 -16.42 8.66 -22.25
CA ASP A 607 -17.46 9.45 -22.92
C ASP A 607 -18.83 9.06 -22.34
N THR A 608 -19.73 10.03 -22.22
CA THR A 608 -21.12 9.78 -21.79
C THR A 608 -21.98 9.59 -23.02
N LEU A 609 -22.51 8.38 -23.18
CA LEU A 609 -23.44 8.03 -24.24
C LEU A 609 -24.87 8.30 -23.77
N LEU A 610 -25.61 9.10 -24.53
CA LEU A 610 -27.01 9.42 -24.30
C LEU A 610 -27.86 8.79 -25.38
N PHE A 611 -28.71 7.85 -24.98
CA PHE A 611 -29.67 7.18 -25.85
C PHE A 611 -31.10 7.60 -25.48
N PRO A 612 -31.75 8.48 -26.26
CA PRO A 612 -33.15 8.82 -26.05
C PRO A 612 -34.06 7.60 -26.19
N ILE A 613 -34.92 7.36 -25.21
CA ILE A 613 -35.81 6.19 -25.19
C ILE A 613 -37.07 6.49 -26.00
N SER A 614 -37.37 5.67 -27.01
CA SER A 614 -38.55 5.80 -27.87
C SER A 614 -38.79 7.23 -28.39
N SER A 615 -37.71 7.91 -28.78
CA SER A 615 -37.69 9.32 -29.16
C SER A 615 -36.92 9.53 -30.47
N ASP A 616 -37.34 10.51 -31.26
CA ASP A 616 -36.64 10.93 -32.49
C ASP A 616 -35.47 11.89 -32.22
N LYS A 617 -35.19 12.20 -30.95
CA LYS A 617 -33.99 12.96 -30.59
C LYS A 617 -32.76 12.19 -31.05
N ARG A 618 -31.78 12.92 -31.61
CA ARG A 618 -30.50 12.33 -31.99
C ARG A 618 -29.77 11.82 -30.75
N GLN A 619 -29.18 10.64 -30.90
CA GLN A 619 -28.26 10.07 -29.93
C GLN A 619 -26.97 10.91 -29.88
N ASP A 620 -26.31 10.89 -28.72
CA ASP A 620 -25.06 11.60 -28.48
C ASP A 620 -24.03 10.61 -27.89
N PRO A 621 -22.90 10.34 -28.56
CA PRO A 621 -22.47 10.86 -29.86
C PRO A 621 -23.39 10.44 -31.02
N PRO A 622 -23.41 11.20 -32.12
CA PRO A 622 -24.04 10.76 -33.34
C PRO A 622 -23.45 9.43 -33.83
N ILE A 623 -24.34 8.49 -34.17
CA ILE A 623 -23.96 7.20 -34.74
C ILE A 623 -23.21 7.41 -36.06
N ASN A 624 -22.15 6.63 -36.25
CA ASN A 624 -21.24 6.69 -37.38
C ASN A 624 -20.38 7.96 -37.52
N ASN A 625 -20.42 8.88 -36.55
CA ASN A 625 -19.48 9.99 -36.52
C ASN A 625 -18.22 9.58 -35.75
N LEU A 626 -17.06 9.87 -36.33
CA LEU A 626 -15.77 9.71 -35.66
C LEU A 626 -15.66 10.75 -34.54
N GLN A 627 -15.41 10.28 -33.33
CA GLN A 627 -15.11 11.08 -32.16
C GLN A 627 -13.59 11.11 -31.98
N ILE A 628 -13.02 12.31 -32.00
CA ILE A 628 -11.59 12.54 -31.79
C ILE A 628 -11.44 13.25 -30.45
N LEU A 629 -10.54 12.75 -29.61
CA LEU A 629 -10.24 13.39 -28.33
C LEU A 629 -9.39 14.64 -28.50
N PRO A 630 -9.55 15.64 -27.62
CA PRO A 630 -8.62 16.76 -27.53
C PRO A 630 -7.18 16.26 -27.35
N THR A 631 -6.24 16.92 -28.02
CA THR A 631 -4.80 16.63 -27.91
C THR A 631 -4.12 17.72 -27.11
N ILE A 632 -3.32 17.34 -26.11
CA ILE A 632 -2.63 18.28 -25.20
C ILE A 632 -1.13 18.29 -25.51
N SER A 633 -0.65 19.38 -26.07
CA SER A 633 0.78 19.64 -26.31
C SER A 633 1.32 20.61 -25.25
N VAL A 634 2.47 20.28 -24.64
CA VAL A 634 3.10 21.10 -23.60
C VAL A 634 4.57 21.28 -23.96
N LYS A 635 5.10 22.49 -23.78
CA LYS A 635 6.51 22.82 -23.99
C LYS A 635 7.30 22.74 -22.69
N ASN A 636 8.63 22.56 -22.80
CA ASN A 636 9.59 22.67 -21.69
C ASN A 636 9.31 21.76 -20.48
N ILE A 637 9.13 20.45 -20.71
CA ILE A 637 8.76 19.45 -19.71
C ILE A 637 9.89 18.99 -18.76
N HIS A 638 11.10 19.55 -18.88
CA HIS A 638 12.25 19.17 -18.04
C HIS A 638 12.83 20.38 -17.34
N GLN A 639 12.40 20.63 -16.11
CA GLN A 639 12.97 21.64 -15.23
C GLN A 639 13.30 20.97 -13.89
N GLY A 640 14.55 21.16 -13.41
CA GLY A 640 15.02 20.58 -12.14
C GLY A 640 14.35 21.22 -10.93
N ASN A 641 14.88 20.96 -9.73
CA ASN A 641 14.33 21.43 -8.46
C ASN A 641 14.09 22.95 -8.42
N GLN A 642 12.83 23.37 -8.56
CA GLN A 642 12.41 24.77 -8.53
C GLN A 642 11.15 24.95 -7.67
N PRO A 643 10.93 26.11 -7.04
CA PRO A 643 9.73 26.38 -6.25
C PRO A 643 8.46 26.58 -7.11
N GLN A 644 8.63 26.78 -8.42
CA GLN A 644 7.54 27.00 -9.36
C GLN A 644 7.94 26.55 -10.76
N VAL A 645 6.97 26.21 -11.59
CA VAL A 645 7.15 25.86 -13.00
C VAL A 645 6.17 26.64 -13.87
N THR A 646 6.63 27.18 -14.99
CA THR A 646 5.74 27.78 -15.99
C THR A 646 5.39 26.74 -17.04
N LEU A 647 4.10 26.47 -17.18
CA LEU A 647 3.55 25.58 -18.20
C LEU A 647 2.96 26.37 -19.34
N GLU A 648 3.47 26.10 -20.53
CA GLU A 648 2.94 26.61 -21.78
C GLU A 648 2.50 25.46 -22.67
N GLY A 649 1.27 25.53 -23.16
CA GLY A 649 0.73 24.47 -24.00
C GLY A 649 -0.33 24.93 -24.97
N GLU A 650 -0.67 24.01 -25.87
CA GLU A 650 -1.72 24.14 -26.85
C GLU A 650 -2.58 22.88 -26.83
N ILE A 651 -3.89 23.08 -26.79
CA ILE A 651 -4.90 22.04 -26.94
C ILE A 651 -5.47 22.17 -28.35
N LYS A 652 -5.59 21.03 -29.04
CA LYS A 652 -6.26 20.97 -30.34
C LYS A 652 -7.34 19.92 -30.32
N ASP A 653 -8.47 20.27 -30.90
CA ASP A 653 -9.63 19.42 -31.11
C ASP A 653 -10.06 19.52 -32.58
N ASP A 654 -10.84 18.55 -33.07
CA ASP A 654 -11.34 18.60 -34.45
C ASP A 654 -12.56 19.53 -34.60
N HIS A 655 -13.28 19.81 -33.52
CA HIS A 655 -14.43 20.71 -33.50
C HIS A 655 -14.16 21.96 -32.65
N GLU A 656 -14.11 21.81 -31.33
CA GLU A 656 -14.06 22.91 -30.39
C GLU A 656 -13.47 22.46 -29.06
N VAL A 657 -12.47 23.20 -28.58
CA VAL A 657 -12.01 23.07 -27.20
C VAL A 657 -12.92 23.90 -26.30
N GLU A 658 -13.52 23.29 -25.29
CA GLU A 658 -14.35 23.99 -24.32
C GLU A 658 -13.50 24.63 -23.23
N ASP A 659 -12.66 23.85 -22.55
CA ASP A 659 -11.82 24.35 -21.47
C ASP A 659 -10.61 23.47 -21.13
N VAL A 660 -9.73 24.04 -20.30
CA VAL A 660 -8.59 23.38 -19.68
C VAL A 660 -8.60 23.58 -18.17
N LEU A 661 -8.33 22.50 -17.45
CA LEU A 661 -8.13 22.48 -16.01
C LEU A 661 -6.74 21.94 -15.72
N ILE A 662 -6.03 22.55 -14.76
CA ILE A 662 -4.74 22.02 -14.30
C ILE A 662 -4.81 21.79 -12.80
N TYR A 663 -4.35 20.61 -12.40
CA TYR A 663 -4.28 20.14 -11.03
C TYR A 663 -2.82 19.90 -10.65
N VAL A 664 -2.43 20.31 -9.45
CA VAL A 664 -1.15 19.96 -8.81
C VAL A 664 -1.49 19.09 -7.60
N ASN A 665 -0.96 17.87 -7.54
CA ASN A 665 -1.23 16.91 -6.46
C ASN A 665 -2.74 16.73 -6.20
N GLY A 666 -3.54 16.68 -7.27
CA GLY A 666 -5.00 16.52 -7.21
C GLY A 666 -5.78 17.81 -6.87
N ARG A 667 -5.11 18.89 -6.46
CA ARG A 667 -5.75 20.18 -6.17
C ARG A 667 -5.83 21.02 -7.44
N LYS A 668 -7.03 21.48 -7.79
CA LYS A 668 -7.24 22.35 -8.95
C LYS A 668 -6.58 23.71 -8.70
N VAL A 669 -5.63 24.09 -9.55
CA VAL A 669 -4.86 25.34 -9.43
C VAL A 669 -5.07 26.29 -10.61
N PHE A 670 -5.55 25.78 -11.75
CA PHE A 670 -5.81 26.58 -12.93
C PHE A 670 -7.08 26.14 -13.65
N TYR A 671 -7.76 27.11 -14.25
CA TYR A 671 -8.92 26.92 -15.10
C TYR A 671 -8.92 28.00 -16.18
N GLN A 672 -9.12 27.60 -17.43
CA GLN A 672 -9.34 28.54 -18.53
C GLN A 672 -10.41 27.96 -19.46
N ALA A 673 -11.48 28.72 -19.66
CA ALA A 673 -12.52 28.41 -20.63
C ALA A 673 -12.28 29.10 -21.97
N GLN A 674 -12.74 28.48 -23.05
CA GLN A 674 -12.76 29.08 -24.36
C GLN A 674 -13.87 30.14 -24.41
N GLN A 675 -13.52 31.34 -24.86
CA GLN A 675 -14.50 32.44 -24.95
C GLN A 675 -15.35 32.37 -26.22
N ALA A 676 -14.82 31.79 -27.29
CA ALA A 676 -15.50 31.63 -28.56
C ALA A 676 -15.10 30.30 -29.22
N ALA A 677 -16.04 29.64 -29.88
CA ALA A 677 -15.82 28.33 -30.50
C ALA A 677 -14.59 28.35 -31.41
N SER A 678 -13.59 27.54 -31.04
CA SER A 678 -12.33 27.42 -31.77
C SER A 678 -11.72 26.03 -31.54
N PRO A 679 -11.16 25.39 -32.59
CA PRO A 679 -10.55 24.06 -32.52
C PRO A 679 -9.18 24.07 -31.85
N SER A 680 -8.65 25.24 -31.48
CA SER A 680 -7.40 25.37 -30.73
C SER A 680 -7.54 26.33 -29.56
N MET A 681 -6.90 25.98 -28.44
CA MET A 681 -6.75 26.83 -27.27
C MET A 681 -5.30 26.79 -26.79
N LYS A 682 -4.70 27.95 -26.55
CA LYS A 682 -3.41 28.07 -25.85
C LYS A 682 -3.64 28.37 -24.38
N PHE A 683 -2.79 27.81 -23.54
CA PHE A 683 -2.75 28.13 -22.11
C PHE A 683 -1.32 28.43 -21.68
N ASN A 684 -1.20 29.34 -20.71
CA ASN A 684 0.05 29.67 -20.05
C ASN A 684 -0.24 29.93 -18.57
N THR A 685 0.44 29.22 -17.67
CA THR A 685 0.28 29.44 -16.24
C THR A 685 1.54 29.07 -15.47
N THR A 686 1.78 29.75 -14.35
CA THR A 686 2.85 29.41 -13.42
C THR A 686 2.26 28.66 -12.23
N LEU A 687 2.78 27.46 -11.98
CA LEU A 687 2.35 26.57 -10.91
C LEU A 687 3.36 26.64 -9.76
N ALA A 688 2.86 26.87 -8.54
CA ALA A 688 3.68 26.67 -7.34
C ALA A 688 3.88 25.16 -7.10
N LEU A 689 5.10 24.77 -6.75
CA LEU A 689 5.45 23.40 -6.44
C LEU A 689 5.65 23.24 -4.93
N GLU A 690 5.03 22.22 -4.36
CA GLU A 690 5.28 21.78 -2.99
C GLU A 690 6.67 21.13 -2.91
N LYS A 691 7.21 20.93 -1.69
CA LYS A 691 8.51 20.26 -1.55
C LYS A 691 8.42 18.80 -2.00
N GLY A 692 9.39 18.34 -2.78
CA GLY A 692 9.46 16.98 -3.29
C GLY A 692 8.71 16.77 -4.62
N LEU A 693 8.17 15.57 -4.84
CA LEU A 693 7.51 15.20 -6.09
C LEU A 693 6.15 15.90 -6.23
N ASN A 694 5.93 16.58 -7.35
CA ASN A 694 4.66 17.19 -7.71
C ASN A 694 4.11 16.56 -8.98
N VAL A 695 2.88 16.05 -8.92
CA VAL A 695 2.18 15.48 -10.06
C VAL A 695 1.22 16.52 -10.62
N VAL A 696 1.47 16.94 -11.85
CA VAL A 696 0.65 17.92 -12.56
C VAL A 696 -0.23 17.23 -13.58
N THR A 697 -1.55 17.31 -13.42
CA THR A 697 -2.52 16.78 -14.38
C THR A 697 -3.19 17.93 -15.12
N ILE A 698 -3.06 17.93 -16.45
CA ILE A 698 -3.75 18.82 -17.38
C ILE A 698 -4.92 18.04 -17.95
N GLU A 699 -6.12 18.56 -17.78
CA GLU A 699 -7.36 18.01 -18.31
C GLU A 699 -7.92 18.99 -19.34
N ALA A 700 -8.19 18.50 -20.54
CA ALA A 700 -8.81 19.28 -21.61
C ALA A 700 -10.14 18.65 -21.99
N ARG A 701 -11.15 19.47 -22.22
CA ARG A 701 -12.49 19.04 -22.62
C ARG A 701 -12.92 19.70 -23.91
N ASP A 702 -13.58 18.93 -24.76
CA ASP A 702 -14.33 19.47 -25.88
C ASP A 702 -15.74 19.91 -25.45
N ASN A 703 -16.51 20.45 -26.39
CA ASN A 703 -17.90 20.89 -26.15
C ASN A 703 -18.90 19.74 -25.85
N ARG A 704 -18.51 18.47 -26.04
CA ARG A 704 -19.27 17.28 -25.66
C ARG A 704 -18.83 16.70 -24.32
N LYS A 705 -17.90 17.37 -23.61
CA LYS A 705 -17.26 16.90 -22.37
C LYS A 705 -16.36 15.68 -22.56
N LEU A 706 -16.00 15.34 -23.79
CA LEU A 706 -14.99 14.33 -24.07
C LEU A 706 -13.67 14.84 -23.51
N THR A 707 -13.05 14.02 -22.68
CA THR A 707 -11.96 14.47 -21.82
C THR A 707 -10.65 13.80 -22.22
N ALA A 708 -9.61 14.61 -22.42
CA ALA A 708 -8.24 14.16 -22.54
C ALA A 708 -7.42 14.59 -21.32
N ARG A 709 -6.50 13.72 -20.88
CA ARG A 709 -5.63 14.00 -19.73
C ARG A 709 -4.16 13.80 -20.06
N LYS A 710 -3.33 14.78 -19.69
CA LYS A 710 -1.88 14.70 -19.72
C LYS A 710 -1.31 14.94 -18.33
N THR A 711 -0.52 14.00 -17.82
CA THR A 711 0.14 14.14 -16.53
C THR A 711 1.63 14.35 -16.75
N LEU A 712 2.20 15.26 -15.99
CA LEU A 712 3.62 15.58 -15.94
C LEU A 712 4.08 15.51 -14.49
N SER A 713 5.36 15.28 -14.26
CA SER A 713 5.95 15.35 -12.93
C SER A 713 7.04 16.39 -12.87
N PHE A 714 7.05 17.14 -11.78
CA PHE A 714 8.08 18.13 -11.48
C PHE A 714 8.62 17.91 -10.08
N MET A 715 9.92 18.12 -9.91
CA MET A 715 10.53 18.16 -8.60
C MET A 715 10.49 19.60 -8.07
N GLY A 716 9.83 19.78 -6.93
CA GLY A 716 9.85 21.02 -6.18
C GLY A 716 11.13 21.19 -5.37
N PRO A 717 11.17 22.14 -4.43
CA PRO A 717 12.31 22.31 -3.53
C PRO A 717 12.57 21.04 -2.70
N GLU A 718 13.83 20.77 -2.37
CA GLU A 718 14.20 19.60 -1.58
C GLU A 718 13.59 19.67 -0.17
N LYS A 719 13.05 18.54 0.29
CA LYS A 719 12.78 18.36 1.72
C LYS A 719 14.12 18.19 2.45
N PRO A 720 14.25 18.70 3.68
CA PRO A 720 15.40 18.35 4.51
C PRO A 720 15.47 16.83 4.64
N ILE A 721 16.62 16.27 4.31
CA ILE A 721 16.88 14.86 4.55
C ILE A 721 16.85 14.64 6.06
N GLU A 722 15.87 13.88 6.55
CA GLU A 722 15.89 13.47 7.95
C GLU A 722 17.13 12.62 8.24
N PRO A 723 17.76 12.79 9.42
CA PRO A 723 18.86 11.94 9.81
C PRO A 723 18.38 10.49 9.93
N LEU A 724 18.91 9.61 9.08
CA LEU A 724 18.77 8.17 9.20
C LEU A 724 19.17 7.71 10.61
N LYS A 725 18.24 7.07 11.32
CA LYS A 725 18.47 6.44 12.61
C LYS A 725 18.96 5.00 12.40
N THR A 726 20.12 4.82 11.80
CA THR A 726 20.65 3.48 11.52
C THR A 726 21.63 3.08 12.61
N GLY A 727 21.34 1.99 13.33
CA GLY A 727 22.22 1.34 14.31
C GLY A 727 23.41 0.58 13.69
N LEU A 728 24.00 1.11 12.61
CA LEU A 728 25.24 0.57 12.03
C LEU A 728 26.44 0.74 12.99
N LEU A 729 26.35 1.70 13.91
CA LEU A 729 27.33 2.04 14.95
C LEU A 729 26.99 1.44 16.31
#